data_AF-A0A918QNG3-F1
#
_entry.id   AF-A0A918QNG3-F1
#
_cell.length_a   1.000
_cell.length_b   1.000
_cell.length_c   1.000
_cell.angle_alpha   90.00
_cell.angle_beta   90.00
_cell.angle_gamma   90.00
#
_symmetry.space_group_name_H-M   'P 1'
#
loop_
_entity.id
_entity.type
_entity.pdbx_description
1 polymer ?
#
loop_
_entity_poly.entity_id
_entity_poly.type
_entity_poly.pdbx_seq_one_letter_code
_entity_poly.pdbx_strand_id
1 'polypeptide(L)'
;MGYTMPEGVDTMLDIVGVGWPNVDEDAYRDMADALREFAEDADGDGYSAHQHVQRLLSSGRSESLTALDRHWSKVQGKHKDLASAARIVAEALDRVADIIVARKIAAVGELADLCATIGITLAFAPVTAGLSVLLAGGKIAATRIAFKRILQEMAEAALSEIAATLAQPAVAALETIVTDLAIQTALDATGTPEGLRLASAGQAGGPGPGGGPDIDHDEHSRAGTKLAGVQISMRTKTGTKLSKAKGHHGRAKGKDSLTAALDTTIEQVTGKLTKGLNDLGEHVGTALPKAIAKSSATHKETDRGVRDSVKKVNPGEGRDGGGSRGTGGSAGRGGNGGDARLRPASLDGAAADPRRNAISLDKKTCKSDPIDVATGEMTLPQTDLALPGVLPLVLRRTHLSEYRYGRWFGRSWASTLDERIEPDPKGQGAVWAREDGSLLIYPRLPTPDETGGVLPVEGARLPLFHGGYEEDATVYRITDPASGLTRSFSGSPYRSSSAFWLSELSDRNDNQVVFARRSDGAPTAVRHSGGYTVQLAADASRVTELAVRAPSGPVTLLAYGHDTAGDLTSLTGPVGRPMCFTYDADGRITSWTDRNLSTFQYVYDADGRVVRTVGPDGFLSSAFTYEVQPGIVDLGRRGELPHPHRRPRRCDGVLVRALRQAGDPHDRRRSPP
;
A
#
# COMPACT_ATOMS: atom_id res chain seq x y z
N MET A 1 16.34 -43.40 26.37
CA MET A 1 16.26 -43.62 27.83
C MET A 1 16.84 -42.37 28.45
N GLY A 2 16.00 -41.54 29.06
CA GLY A 2 16.46 -40.35 29.78
C GLY A 2 17.53 -40.69 30.81
N TYR A 3 18.32 -39.69 31.21
CA TYR A 3 19.46 -39.86 32.10
C TYR A 3 19.09 -40.69 33.34
N THR A 4 19.66 -41.90 33.44
CA THR A 4 19.41 -42.85 34.54
C THR A 4 20.24 -42.47 35.75
N MET A 5 19.59 -42.34 36.91
CA MET A 5 20.26 -42.00 38.16
C MET A 5 21.34 -43.03 38.51
N PRO A 6 22.54 -42.59 38.94
CA PRO A 6 23.54 -43.48 39.54
C PRO A 6 23.02 -44.15 40.82
N GLU A 7 23.46 -45.39 41.05
CA GLU A 7 23.06 -46.20 42.19
C GLU A 7 23.42 -45.49 43.53
N GLY A 8 22.43 -45.27 44.41
CA GLY A 8 22.61 -44.60 45.71
C GLY A 8 22.16 -43.13 45.80
N VAL A 9 21.77 -42.50 44.69
CA VAL A 9 21.26 -41.12 44.67
C VAL A 9 19.86 -41.00 45.31
N ASP A 10 19.01 -42.02 45.17
CA ASP A 10 17.65 -42.05 45.74
C ASP A 10 17.64 -41.88 47.26
N THR A 11 18.55 -42.58 47.95
CA THR A 11 18.71 -42.50 49.40
C THR A 11 19.07 -41.08 49.86
N MET A 12 19.84 -40.34 49.06
CA MET A 12 20.22 -38.96 49.37
C MET A 12 19.13 -37.96 49.06
N LEU A 13 18.33 -38.19 48.01
CA LEU A 13 17.15 -37.39 47.71
C LEU A 13 16.13 -37.46 48.85
N ASP A 14 15.96 -38.63 49.47
CA ASP A 14 15.11 -38.82 50.66
C ASP A 14 15.68 -38.08 51.89
N ILE A 15 16.99 -38.13 52.12
CA ILE A 15 17.65 -37.40 53.22
C ILE A 15 17.56 -35.88 53.04
N VAL A 16 17.74 -35.40 51.81
CA VAL A 16 17.64 -33.99 51.45
C VAL A 16 16.17 -33.55 51.33
N GLY A 17 15.22 -34.49 51.23
CA GLY A 17 13.79 -34.27 51.09
C GLY A 17 13.42 -33.47 49.85
N VAL A 18 14.05 -33.79 48.70
CA VAL A 18 13.78 -33.14 47.41
C VAL A 18 13.60 -34.22 46.34
N GLY A 19 12.59 -34.06 45.48
CA GLY A 19 12.34 -35.00 44.37
C GLY A 19 13.30 -34.78 43.19
N TRP A 20 13.63 -35.86 42.48
CA TRP A 20 14.41 -35.81 41.25
C TRP A 20 13.59 -35.19 40.10
N PRO A 21 14.17 -34.29 39.27
CA PRO A 21 13.49 -33.74 38.11
C PRO A 21 13.20 -34.82 37.05
N ASN A 22 11.92 -35.07 36.78
CA ASN A 22 11.41 -36.04 35.82
C ASN A 22 11.24 -35.45 34.41
N VAL A 23 12.21 -34.61 34.01
CA VAL A 23 12.26 -34.02 32.67
C VAL A 23 12.93 -35.01 31.72
N ASP A 24 12.27 -35.37 30.61
CA ASP A 24 12.79 -36.32 29.63
C ASP A 24 13.52 -35.59 28.49
N GLU A 25 14.85 -35.59 28.51
CA GLU A 25 15.67 -34.90 27.51
C GLU A 25 15.56 -35.53 26.12
N ASP A 26 15.31 -36.84 26.06
CA ASP A 26 15.12 -37.55 24.80
C ASP A 26 13.83 -37.13 24.11
N ALA A 27 12.80 -36.73 24.86
CA ALA A 27 11.58 -36.19 24.30
C ALA A 27 11.81 -34.85 23.57
N TYR A 28 12.74 -34.03 24.04
CA TYR A 28 13.13 -32.78 23.37
C TYR A 28 13.94 -33.04 22.09
N ARG A 29 14.84 -34.04 22.12
CA ARG A 29 15.59 -34.48 20.93
C ARG A 29 14.69 -35.11 19.87
N ASP A 30 13.78 -35.99 20.28
CA ASP A 30 12.77 -36.58 19.39
C ASP A 30 11.88 -35.50 18.75
N MET A 31 11.56 -34.46 19.51
CA MET A 31 10.80 -33.31 19.01
C MET A 31 11.62 -32.50 17.99
N ALA A 32 12.91 -32.27 18.24
CA ALA A 32 13.81 -31.60 17.32
C ALA A 32 13.91 -32.36 15.99
N ASP A 33 14.06 -33.68 16.04
CA ASP A 33 14.12 -34.52 14.83
C ASP A 33 12.81 -34.50 14.04
N ALA A 34 11.66 -34.56 14.72
CA ALA A 34 10.37 -34.43 14.07
C ALA A 34 10.16 -33.05 13.41
N LEU A 35 10.72 -31.97 13.99
CA LEU A 35 10.69 -30.63 13.39
C LEU A 35 11.64 -30.47 12.20
N ARG A 36 12.78 -31.18 12.19
CA ARG A 36 13.65 -31.26 11.01
C ARG A 36 12.98 -31.98 9.86
N GLU A 37 12.37 -33.14 10.12
CA GLU A 37 11.58 -33.89 9.13
C GLU A 37 10.43 -33.02 8.58
N PHE A 38 9.76 -32.26 9.44
CA PHE A 38 8.74 -31.28 9.02
C PHE A 38 9.32 -30.20 8.10
N ALA A 39 10.48 -29.64 8.41
CA ALA A 39 11.10 -28.59 7.61
C ALA A 39 11.48 -29.10 6.21
N GLU A 40 11.99 -30.32 6.11
CA GLU A 40 12.32 -30.97 4.84
C GLU A 40 11.07 -31.21 3.98
N ASP A 41 10.01 -31.73 4.59
CA ASP A 41 8.74 -31.96 3.88
C ASP A 41 8.09 -30.63 3.45
N ALA A 42 8.16 -29.57 4.27
CA ALA A 42 7.66 -28.24 3.93
C ALA A 42 8.41 -27.60 2.74
N ASP A 43 9.73 -27.73 2.70
CA ASP A 43 10.54 -27.28 1.55
C ASP A 43 10.21 -28.09 0.29
N GLY A 44 10.03 -29.41 0.41
CA GLY A 44 9.64 -30.29 -0.69
C GLY A 44 8.28 -29.95 -1.29
N ASP A 45 7.29 -29.67 -0.44
CA ASP A 45 5.96 -29.25 -0.86
C ASP A 45 5.99 -27.87 -1.52
N GLY A 46 6.76 -26.92 -0.96
CA GLY A 46 6.95 -25.59 -1.54
C GLY A 46 7.65 -25.61 -2.91
N TYR A 47 8.66 -26.46 -3.07
CA TYR A 47 9.33 -26.71 -4.34
C TYR A 47 8.38 -27.29 -5.39
N SER A 48 7.57 -28.28 -5.00
CA SER A 48 6.58 -28.90 -5.88
C SER A 48 5.54 -27.88 -6.36
N ALA A 49 5.03 -27.03 -5.46
CA ALA A 49 4.13 -25.93 -5.82
C ALA A 49 4.77 -24.97 -6.82
N HIS A 50 6.04 -24.59 -6.60
CA HIS A 50 6.76 -23.68 -7.49
C HIS A 50 6.93 -24.27 -8.88
N GLN A 51 7.27 -25.56 -9.00
CA GLN A 51 7.35 -26.23 -10.30
C GLN A 51 6.01 -26.21 -11.06
N HIS A 52 4.90 -26.45 -10.37
CA HIS A 52 3.57 -26.43 -11.00
C HIS A 52 3.18 -25.03 -11.48
N VAL A 53 3.48 -23.98 -10.70
CA VAL A 53 3.23 -22.60 -11.11
C VAL A 53 4.15 -22.18 -12.27
N GLN A 54 5.44 -22.50 -12.23
CA GLN A 54 6.36 -22.17 -13.32
C GLN A 54 5.98 -22.87 -14.63
N ARG A 55 5.53 -24.13 -14.56
CA ARG A 55 5.02 -24.86 -15.73
C ARG A 55 3.81 -24.14 -16.34
N LEU A 56 2.88 -23.68 -15.51
CA LEU A 56 1.75 -22.86 -15.95
C LEU A 56 2.20 -21.54 -16.59
N LEU A 57 3.14 -20.83 -15.97
CA LEU A 57 3.69 -19.57 -16.50
C LEU A 57 4.41 -19.77 -17.84
N SER A 58 5.03 -20.92 -18.04
CA SER A 58 5.69 -21.27 -19.31
C SER A 58 4.73 -21.69 -20.43
N SER A 59 3.47 -22.02 -20.10
CA SER A 59 2.49 -22.57 -21.04
C SER A 59 1.83 -21.52 -21.94
N GLY A 60 1.97 -20.23 -21.63
CA GLY A 60 1.35 -19.17 -22.42
C GLY A 60 1.82 -17.78 -22.03
N ARG A 61 1.40 -16.77 -22.80
CA ARG A 61 1.68 -15.35 -22.52
C ARG A 61 0.36 -14.60 -22.38
N SER A 62 -0.02 -14.27 -21.15
CA SER A 62 -1.20 -13.43 -20.86
C SER A 62 -0.94 -12.50 -19.68
N GLU A 63 -1.64 -11.36 -19.64
CA GLU A 63 -1.58 -10.39 -18.53
C GLU A 63 -1.97 -11.03 -17.19
N SER A 64 -2.88 -12.01 -17.23
CA SER A 64 -3.25 -12.80 -16.05
C SER A 64 -2.14 -13.73 -15.55
N LEU A 65 -1.34 -14.31 -16.44
CA LEU A 65 -0.15 -15.09 -16.08
C LEU A 65 0.96 -14.16 -15.56
N THR A 66 1.10 -12.94 -16.08
CA THR A 66 2.02 -11.94 -15.54
C THR A 66 1.61 -11.47 -14.14
N ALA A 67 0.30 -11.32 -13.88
CA ALA A 67 -0.21 -11.04 -12.54
C ALA A 67 0.02 -12.22 -11.59
N LEU A 68 -0.18 -13.46 -12.06
CA LEU A 68 0.11 -14.68 -11.32
C LEU A 68 1.60 -14.81 -10.97
N ASP A 69 2.51 -14.49 -11.89
CA ASP A 69 3.97 -14.50 -11.64
C ASP A 69 4.37 -13.44 -10.60
N ARG A 70 3.85 -12.21 -10.72
CA ARG A 70 4.06 -11.15 -9.73
C ARG A 70 3.49 -11.50 -8.36
N HIS A 71 2.41 -12.28 -8.33
CA HIS A 71 1.83 -12.81 -7.09
C HIS A 71 2.68 -13.94 -6.50
N TRP A 72 3.01 -14.94 -7.32
CA TRP A 72 3.78 -16.11 -6.92
C TRP A 72 5.18 -15.73 -6.44
N SER A 73 5.82 -14.73 -7.06
CA SER A 73 7.13 -14.23 -6.63
C SER A 73 7.14 -13.68 -5.20
N LYS A 74 5.99 -13.21 -4.68
CA LYS A 74 5.83 -12.77 -3.27
C LYS A 74 5.58 -13.94 -2.32
N VAL A 75 4.90 -14.98 -2.79
CA VAL A 75 4.44 -16.12 -1.96
C VAL A 75 5.46 -17.26 -1.90
N GLN A 76 6.21 -17.48 -2.97
CA GLN A 76 7.17 -18.57 -3.08
C GLN A 76 8.30 -18.53 -2.04
N GLY A 77 8.52 -17.42 -1.33
CA GLY A 77 9.49 -17.36 -0.23
C GLY A 77 8.97 -17.96 1.08
N LYS A 78 7.64 -18.02 1.26
CA LYS A 78 7.03 -18.25 2.57
C LYS A 78 7.19 -19.68 3.11
N HIS A 79 7.32 -20.67 2.21
CA HIS A 79 7.63 -22.05 2.65
C HIS A 79 9.04 -22.16 3.23
N LYS A 80 10.00 -21.35 2.74
CA LYS A 80 11.36 -21.30 3.27
C LYS A 80 11.37 -20.67 4.66
N ASP A 81 10.53 -19.66 4.89
CA ASP A 81 10.37 -19.05 6.21
C ASP A 81 9.80 -20.08 7.21
N LEU A 82 8.79 -20.87 6.80
CA LEU A 82 8.20 -21.95 7.60
C LEU A 82 9.23 -23.06 7.94
N ALA A 83 9.98 -23.53 6.95
CA ALA A 83 11.01 -24.54 7.14
C ALA A 83 12.19 -24.03 7.99
N SER A 84 12.61 -22.78 7.77
CA SER A 84 13.68 -22.15 8.55
C SER A 84 13.28 -21.98 10.01
N ALA A 85 12.05 -21.54 10.28
CA ALA A 85 11.54 -21.42 11.64
C ALA A 85 11.53 -22.78 12.36
N ALA A 86 11.10 -23.85 11.70
CA ALA A 86 11.12 -25.19 12.29
C ALA A 86 12.55 -25.70 12.59
N ARG A 87 13.53 -25.43 11.71
CA ARG A 87 14.94 -25.79 11.94
C ARG A 87 15.54 -25.05 13.14
N ILE A 88 15.27 -23.76 13.25
CA ILE A 88 15.73 -22.94 14.38
C ILE A 88 15.15 -23.49 15.70
N VAL A 89 13.86 -23.81 15.70
CA VAL A 89 13.20 -24.38 16.88
C VAL A 89 13.78 -25.76 17.23
N ALA A 90 14.08 -26.59 16.22
CA ALA A 90 14.76 -27.87 16.46
C ALA A 90 16.13 -27.69 17.11
N GLU A 91 16.93 -26.74 16.63
CA GLU A 91 18.24 -26.43 17.22
C GLU A 91 18.12 -25.94 18.68
N ALA A 92 17.11 -25.11 18.97
CA ALA A 92 16.84 -24.64 20.32
C ALA A 92 16.44 -25.79 21.26
N LEU A 93 15.64 -26.75 20.79
CA LEU A 93 15.22 -27.91 21.59
C LEU A 93 16.40 -28.84 21.90
N ASP A 94 17.35 -29.00 20.98
CA ASP A 94 18.58 -29.76 21.26
C ASP A 94 19.43 -29.07 22.33
N ARG A 95 19.58 -27.73 22.25
CA ARG A 95 20.28 -26.97 23.30
C ARG A 95 19.58 -27.07 24.65
N VAL A 96 18.25 -27.06 24.67
CA VAL A 96 17.47 -27.28 25.89
C VAL A 96 17.74 -28.67 26.46
N ALA A 97 17.75 -29.71 25.62
CA ALA A 97 18.10 -31.07 26.04
C ALA A 97 19.51 -31.12 26.65
N ASP A 98 20.50 -30.48 26.03
CA ASP A 98 21.88 -30.44 26.53
C ASP A 98 22.02 -29.66 27.84
N ILE A 99 21.30 -28.53 27.99
CA ILE A 99 21.23 -27.78 29.26
C ILE A 99 20.66 -28.65 30.37
N ILE A 100 19.57 -29.39 30.10
CA ILE A 100 18.95 -30.26 31.10
C ILE A 100 19.90 -31.38 31.51
N VAL A 101 20.55 -32.08 30.56
CA VAL A 101 21.54 -33.12 30.86
C VAL A 101 22.70 -32.56 31.70
N ALA A 102 23.28 -31.42 31.29
CA ALA A 102 24.41 -30.81 31.99
C ALA A 102 24.06 -30.43 33.44
N ARG A 103 22.85 -29.90 33.67
CA ARG A 103 22.39 -29.51 35.00
C ARG A 103 22.01 -30.70 35.87
N LYS A 104 21.47 -31.79 35.29
CA LYS A 104 21.30 -33.05 36.02
C LYS A 104 22.64 -33.62 36.48
N ILE A 105 23.68 -33.60 35.64
CA ILE A 105 25.04 -34.04 36.02
C ILE A 105 25.59 -33.19 37.19
N ALA A 106 25.43 -31.87 37.13
CA ALA A 106 25.84 -30.98 38.22
C ALA A 106 25.08 -31.28 39.53
N ALA A 107 23.78 -31.55 39.44
CA ALA A 107 22.95 -31.91 40.59
C ALA A 107 23.38 -33.25 41.22
N VAL A 108 23.77 -34.25 40.42
CA VAL A 108 24.40 -35.49 40.92
C VAL A 108 25.72 -35.17 41.63
N GLY A 109 26.54 -34.27 41.10
CA GLY A 109 27.81 -33.86 41.71
C GLY A 109 27.65 -33.30 43.14
N GLU A 110 26.67 -32.43 43.35
CA GLU A 110 26.35 -31.88 44.68
C GLU A 110 25.86 -32.96 45.66
N LEU A 111 25.04 -33.91 45.17
CA LEU A 111 24.59 -35.04 45.99
C LEU A 111 25.75 -36.00 46.30
N ALA A 112 26.71 -36.17 45.39
CA ALA A 112 27.91 -36.97 45.60
C ALA A 112 28.88 -36.31 46.61
N ASP A 113 29.02 -34.98 46.63
CA ASP A 113 29.80 -34.28 47.67
C ASP A 113 29.15 -34.44 49.05
N LEU A 114 27.81 -34.40 49.10
CA LEU A 114 27.07 -34.70 50.32
C LEU A 114 27.34 -36.14 50.79
N CYS A 115 27.30 -37.13 49.88
CA CYS A 115 27.69 -38.52 50.17
C CYS A 115 29.12 -38.61 50.71
N ALA A 116 30.08 -37.94 50.07
CA ALA A 116 31.49 -37.99 50.45
C ALA A 116 31.74 -37.35 51.82
N THR A 117 31.01 -36.26 52.16
CA THR A 117 31.19 -35.56 53.43
C THR A 117 30.45 -36.23 54.58
N ILE A 118 29.18 -36.59 54.37
CA ILE A 118 28.40 -37.28 55.41
C ILE A 118 29.00 -38.66 55.64
N GLY A 119 29.59 -39.26 54.60
CA GLY A 119 30.07 -40.63 54.58
C GLY A 119 28.87 -41.55 54.75
N ILE A 120 28.74 -42.58 53.91
CA ILE A 120 27.89 -43.70 54.34
C ILE A 120 28.62 -44.38 55.50
N THR A 121 28.44 -43.88 56.72
CA THR A 121 28.69 -44.62 57.96
C THR A 121 27.45 -45.43 58.35
N LEU A 122 26.73 -46.00 57.37
CA LEU A 122 25.73 -47.05 57.65
C LEU A 122 26.36 -48.43 57.95
N ALA A 123 27.70 -48.53 58.04
CA ALA A 123 28.39 -49.73 58.52
C ALA A 123 28.83 -49.68 60.00
N PHE A 124 28.66 -48.55 60.73
CA PHE A 124 29.05 -48.43 62.16
C PHE A 124 28.03 -47.70 63.04
N ALA A 125 26.73 -47.91 62.78
CA ALA A 125 25.64 -47.27 63.51
C ALA A 125 25.55 -47.51 65.05
N PRO A 126 26.24 -48.46 65.73
CA PRO A 126 26.09 -48.55 67.18
C PRO A 126 26.98 -47.62 68.02
N VAL A 127 27.96 -46.87 67.47
CA VAL A 127 29.03 -46.27 68.32
C VAL A 127 29.14 -44.73 68.33
N THR A 128 28.45 -43.96 67.48
CA THR A 128 28.55 -42.48 67.53
C THR A 128 27.29 -41.83 68.11
N ALA A 129 27.24 -41.77 69.43
CA ALA A 129 26.20 -41.10 70.21
C ALA A 129 25.96 -39.63 69.78
N GLY A 130 24.97 -39.40 68.91
CA GLY A 130 24.17 -38.17 68.83
C GLY A 130 24.82 -36.88 68.30
N LEU A 131 26.14 -36.81 68.09
CA LEU A 131 26.80 -35.57 67.63
C LEU A 131 26.89 -35.40 66.11
N SER A 132 26.88 -36.49 65.32
CA SER A 132 27.06 -36.44 63.86
C SER A 132 25.80 -35.97 63.09
N VAL A 133 24.62 -36.08 63.71
CA VAL A 133 23.33 -35.66 63.12
C VAL A 133 23.17 -34.13 63.13
N LEU A 134 23.76 -33.44 64.12
CA LEU A 134 23.67 -31.98 64.25
C LEU A 134 24.60 -31.23 63.27
N LEU A 135 25.77 -31.80 62.93
CA LEU A 135 26.65 -31.26 61.89
C LEU A 135 26.13 -31.52 60.47
N ALA A 136 25.34 -32.59 60.28
CA ALA A 136 24.73 -32.90 58.98
C ALA A 136 23.57 -31.96 58.60
N GLY A 137 22.77 -31.48 59.56
CA GLY A 137 21.59 -30.65 59.27
C GLY A 137 21.90 -29.35 58.51
N GLY A 138 23.00 -28.68 58.85
CA GLY A 138 23.46 -27.47 58.15
C GLY A 138 23.89 -27.73 56.71
N LYS A 139 24.65 -28.82 56.47
CA LYS A 139 25.04 -29.24 55.12
C LYS A 139 23.86 -29.76 54.31
N ILE A 140 22.95 -30.54 54.89
CA ILE A 140 21.72 -31.02 54.23
C ILE A 140 20.85 -29.82 53.79
N ALA A 141 20.71 -28.80 54.64
CA ALA A 141 20.00 -27.57 54.28
C ALA A 141 20.73 -26.79 53.16
N ALA A 142 22.06 -26.71 53.20
CA ALA A 142 22.85 -26.07 52.15
C ALA A 142 22.75 -26.81 50.81
N THR A 143 22.86 -28.14 50.79
CA THR A 143 22.71 -28.97 49.58
C THR A 143 21.28 -28.90 49.04
N ARG A 144 20.25 -28.85 49.91
CA ARG A 144 18.86 -28.60 49.49
C ARG A 144 18.72 -27.26 48.75
N ILE A 145 19.34 -26.20 49.27
CA ILE A 145 19.31 -24.87 48.64
C ILE A 145 20.10 -24.88 47.31
N ALA A 146 21.29 -25.47 47.30
CA ALA A 146 22.12 -25.59 46.10
C ALA A 146 21.42 -26.40 45.00
N PHE A 147 20.81 -27.54 45.34
CA PHE A 147 20.05 -28.37 44.41
C PHE A 147 18.85 -27.61 43.82
N LYS A 148 18.04 -26.96 44.65
CA LYS A 148 16.91 -26.13 44.18
C LYS A 148 17.37 -24.99 43.27
N ARG A 149 18.51 -24.37 43.58
CA ARG A 149 19.11 -23.32 42.75
C ARG A 149 19.54 -23.86 41.40
N ILE A 150 20.20 -25.02 41.34
CA ILE A 150 20.60 -25.66 40.07
C ILE A 150 19.37 -25.96 39.19
N LEU A 151 18.26 -26.42 39.78
CA LEU A 151 17.01 -26.63 39.05
C LEU A 151 16.42 -25.30 38.55
N GLN A 152 16.37 -24.25 39.37
CA GLN A 152 15.90 -22.93 38.92
C GLN A 152 16.75 -22.37 37.78
N GLU A 153 18.08 -22.43 37.90
CA GLU A 153 19.01 -22.00 36.85
C GLU A 153 18.85 -22.82 35.55
N MET A 154 18.54 -24.12 35.66
CA MET A 154 18.22 -24.97 34.52
C MET A 154 16.96 -24.50 33.79
N ALA A 155 15.90 -24.19 34.54
CA ALA A 155 14.64 -23.69 33.99
C ALA A 155 14.83 -22.35 33.27
N GLU A 156 15.51 -21.42 33.93
CA GLU A 156 15.77 -20.07 33.41
C GLU A 156 16.64 -20.11 32.15
N ALA A 157 17.68 -20.95 32.12
CA ALA A 157 18.53 -21.12 30.95
C ALA A 157 17.77 -21.73 29.76
N ALA A 158 16.97 -22.77 30.00
CA ALA A 158 16.15 -23.39 28.97
C ALA A 158 15.07 -22.44 28.43
N LEU A 159 14.40 -21.69 29.32
CA LEU A 159 13.42 -20.68 28.94
C LEU A 159 14.06 -19.54 28.13
N SER A 160 15.24 -19.09 28.54
CA SER A 160 15.98 -18.05 27.85
C SER A 160 16.32 -18.46 26.41
N GLU A 161 16.71 -19.72 26.18
CA GLU A 161 17.04 -20.18 24.82
C GLU A 161 15.81 -20.29 23.91
N ILE A 162 14.69 -20.81 24.42
CA ILE A 162 13.45 -20.87 23.62
C ILE A 162 12.89 -19.45 23.40
N ALA A 163 12.97 -18.56 24.39
CA ALA A 163 12.56 -17.17 24.24
C ALA A 163 13.42 -16.41 23.22
N ALA A 164 14.74 -16.61 23.23
CA ALA A 164 15.64 -16.05 22.23
C ALA A 164 15.30 -16.56 20.81
N THR A 165 14.94 -17.84 20.70
CA THR A 165 14.47 -18.46 19.46
C THR A 165 13.17 -17.84 18.96
N LEU A 166 12.21 -17.59 19.84
CA LEU A 166 10.96 -16.90 19.52
C LEU A 166 11.16 -15.47 19.02
N ALA A 167 12.22 -14.79 19.48
CA ALA A 167 12.58 -13.46 19.02
C ALA A 167 13.28 -13.45 17.66
N GLN A 168 13.68 -14.62 17.12
CA GLN A 168 14.36 -14.66 15.84
C GLN A 168 13.42 -14.27 14.68
N PRO A 169 13.95 -13.55 13.66
CA PRO A 169 13.14 -13.03 12.57
C PRO A 169 12.33 -14.09 11.81
N ALA A 170 12.87 -15.31 11.65
CA ALA A 170 12.20 -16.40 10.96
C ALA A 170 10.94 -16.90 11.70
N VAL A 171 10.98 -16.92 13.03
CA VAL A 171 9.84 -17.34 13.87
C VAL A 171 8.81 -16.22 13.99
N ALA A 172 9.25 -14.96 14.03
CA ALA A 172 8.37 -13.79 13.94
C ALA A 172 7.67 -13.71 12.56
N ALA A 173 8.35 -14.10 11.49
CA ALA A 173 7.80 -14.14 10.14
C ALA A 173 6.64 -15.16 9.99
N LEU A 174 6.49 -16.14 10.88
CA LEU A 174 5.34 -17.05 10.86
C LEU A 174 4.01 -16.31 11.07
N GLU A 175 4.01 -15.20 11.82
CA GLU A 175 2.79 -14.38 11.99
C GLU A 175 2.45 -13.60 10.73
N THR A 176 3.45 -13.23 9.93
CA THR A 176 3.26 -12.50 8.67
C THR A 176 2.82 -13.41 7.53
N ILE A 177 3.12 -14.72 7.58
CA ILE A 177 2.59 -15.71 6.63
C ILE A 177 1.06 -15.65 6.60
N VAL A 178 0.41 -15.58 7.77
CA VAL A 178 -1.05 -15.48 7.91
C VAL A 178 -1.58 -14.21 7.23
N THR A 179 -0.97 -13.07 7.54
CA THR A 179 -1.40 -11.76 7.04
C THR A 179 -1.20 -11.63 5.52
N ASP A 180 -0.07 -12.12 5.03
CA ASP A 180 0.28 -12.04 3.61
C ASP A 180 -0.57 -12.98 2.74
N LEU A 181 -1.07 -14.09 3.31
CA LEU A 181 -1.94 -15.06 2.64
C LEU A 181 -3.44 -14.70 2.76
N ALA A 182 -3.88 -14.13 3.90
CA ALA A 182 -5.28 -13.75 4.12
C ALA A 182 -5.79 -12.65 3.17
N ILE A 183 -4.88 -11.82 2.63
CA ILE A 183 -5.15 -10.80 1.59
C ILE A 183 -5.74 -11.41 0.30
N GLN A 184 -5.69 -12.73 0.11
CA GLN A 184 -5.88 -13.37 -1.19
C GLN A 184 -7.29 -13.92 -1.45
N THR A 185 -8.19 -13.95 -0.46
CA THR A 185 -9.62 -14.23 -0.71
C THR A 185 -10.33 -13.09 -1.45
N ALA A 186 -9.69 -11.93 -1.59
CA ALA A 186 -10.18 -10.80 -2.40
C ALA A 186 -10.15 -11.05 -3.93
N LEU A 187 -9.41 -12.07 -4.41
CA LEU A 187 -9.44 -12.49 -5.83
C LEU A 187 -10.74 -13.22 -6.21
N ASP A 188 -11.46 -13.78 -5.23
CA ASP A 188 -12.70 -14.53 -5.48
C ASP A 188 -13.87 -13.60 -5.88
N ALA A 189 -13.83 -12.30 -5.55
CA ALA A 189 -14.95 -11.37 -5.76
C ALA A 189 -14.91 -10.56 -7.08
N THR A 190 -13.81 -10.55 -7.84
CA THR A 190 -13.73 -9.81 -9.12
C THR A 190 -14.30 -10.63 -10.29
N GLY A 191 -15.60 -10.86 -10.27
CA GLY A 191 -16.36 -11.25 -11.45
C GLY A 191 -16.98 -10.00 -12.06
N THR A 192 -16.35 -9.40 -13.06
CA THR A 192 -16.99 -8.43 -13.94
C THR A 192 -16.76 -8.84 -15.38
N PRO A 193 -17.83 -9.13 -16.15
CA PRO A 193 -17.80 -9.29 -17.58
C PRO A 193 -17.94 -7.91 -18.22
N GLU A 194 -16.91 -7.40 -18.89
CA GLU A 194 -17.06 -6.50 -20.04
C GLU A 194 -15.72 -6.23 -20.75
N GLY A 195 -15.53 -6.92 -21.87
CA GLY A 195 -14.93 -6.40 -23.10
C GLY A 195 -13.62 -5.63 -23.03
N LEU A 196 -12.51 -6.36 -22.85
CA LEU A 196 -11.22 -5.97 -23.44
C LEU A 196 -11.40 -5.84 -24.97
N ARG A 197 -11.62 -4.62 -25.47
CA ARG A 197 -11.41 -4.31 -26.88
C ARG A 197 -9.91 -4.23 -27.13
N LEU A 198 -9.39 -5.25 -27.82
CA LEU A 198 -8.11 -5.23 -28.53
C LEU A 198 -7.99 -3.94 -29.35
N ALA A 199 -7.09 -3.06 -28.92
CA ALA A 199 -6.55 -1.99 -29.75
C ALA A 199 -5.07 -1.75 -29.38
N SER A 200 -4.25 -2.80 -29.52
CA SER A 200 -2.79 -2.65 -29.53
C SER A 200 -2.08 -3.88 -30.12
N ALA A 201 -2.17 -4.02 -31.43
CA ALA A 201 -1.15 -4.67 -32.28
C ALA A 201 -1.49 -4.29 -33.73
N GLY A 202 -0.67 -3.66 -34.55
CA GLY A 202 0.70 -3.21 -34.48
C GLY A 202 1.16 -2.94 -35.92
N GLN A 203 2.14 -2.06 -36.12
CA GLN A 203 3.07 -2.19 -37.23
C GLN A 203 4.43 -1.75 -36.67
N ALA A 204 5.31 -2.68 -36.34
CA ALA A 204 6.26 -3.22 -37.31
C ALA A 204 6.66 -4.69 -37.05
N GLY A 205 6.81 -5.43 -38.15
CA GLY A 205 7.62 -6.67 -38.26
C GLY A 205 6.92 -8.00 -37.91
N GLY A 206 6.47 -8.75 -38.91
CA GLY A 206 5.87 -10.10 -38.76
C GLY A 206 6.85 -11.20 -38.32
N PRO A 207 6.35 -12.40 -37.97
CA PRO A 207 5.73 -13.27 -38.97
C PRO A 207 4.32 -13.80 -38.61
N GLY A 208 3.49 -13.96 -39.64
CA GLY A 208 2.34 -14.88 -39.66
C GLY A 208 1.00 -14.38 -39.10
N PRO A 209 -0.13 -14.55 -39.82
CA PRO A 209 -1.45 -14.25 -39.29
C PRO A 209 -1.93 -15.42 -38.41
N GLY A 210 -2.01 -15.22 -37.08
CA GLY A 210 -2.59 -16.22 -36.17
C GLY A 210 -2.27 -16.11 -34.67
N GLY A 211 -1.40 -15.21 -34.21
CA GLY A 211 -0.98 -15.16 -32.80
C GLY A 211 -1.79 -14.21 -31.92
N GLY A 212 -3.00 -14.61 -31.49
CA GLY A 212 -3.58 -14.08 -30.24
C GLY A 212 -2.83 -14.64 -29.02
N PRO A 213 -3.04 -14.12 -27.80
CA PRO A 213 -2.49 -14.73 -26.59
C PRO A 213 -3.03 -16.17 -26.47
N ASP A 214 -2.18 -17.15 -26.78
CA ASP A 214 -2.51 -18.57 -26.67
C ASP A 214 -2.43 -18.96 -25.18
N ILE A 215 -3.58 -19.33 -24.60
CA ILE A 215 -3.72 -19.78 -23.23
C ILE A 215 -4.04 -21.27 -23.27
N ASP A 216 -3.12 -22.10 -22.78
CA ASP A 216 -3.34 -23.54 -22.64
C ASP A 216 -4.30 -23.83 -21.47
N HIS A 217 -5.60 -23.93 -21.77
CA HIS A 217 -6.63 -24.24 -20.79
C HIS A 217 -6.46 -25.61 -20.11
N ASP A 218 -5.86 -26.59 -20.80
CA ASP A 218 -5.59 -27.90 -20.22
C ASP A 218 -4.48 -27.80 -19.17
N GLU A 219 -3.49 -26.95 -19.40
CA GLU A 219 -2.43 -26.69 -18.43
C GLU A 219 -2.92 -25.89 -17.21
N HIS A 220 -3.86 -24.95 -17.40
CA HIS A 220 -4.54 -24.26 -16.28
C HIS A 220 -5.30 -25.24 -15.36
N SER A 221 -6.01 -26.21 -15.94
CA SER A 221 -6.73 -27.24 -15.19
C SER A 221 -5.78 -28.22 -14.47
N ARG A 222 -4.71 -28.64 -15.17
CA ARG A 222 -3.66 -29.50 -14.60
C ARG A 222 -2.94 -28.81 -13.44
N ALA A 223 -2.56 -27.55 -13.59
CA ALA A 223 -1.92 -26.77 -12.53
C ALA A 223 -2.81 -26.68 -11.28
N GLY A 224 -4.10 -26.38 -11.44
CA GLY A 224 -5.06 -26.36 -10.33
C GLY A 224 -5.14 -27.71 -9.60
N THR A 225 -5.22 -28.82 -10.35
CA THR A 225 -5.29 -30.18 -9.79
C THR A 225 -4.00 -30.56 -9.05
N LYS A 226 -2.83 -30.20 -9.60
CA LYS A 226 -1.53 -30.50 -8.99
C LYS A 226 -1.28 -29.68 -7.73
N LEU A 227 -1.67 -28.41 -7.72
CA LEU A 227 -1.60 -27.55 -6.53
C LEU A 227 -2.52 -28.04 -5.41
N ALA A 228 -3.72 -28.54 -5.73
CA ALA A 228 -4.57 -29.23 -4.75
C ALA A 228 -3.89 -30.49 -4.18
N GLY A 229 -3.15 -31.23 -5.01
CA GLY A 229 -2.32 -32.36 -4.56
C GLY A 229 -1.23 -31.94 -3.57
N VAL A 230 -0.60 -30.79 -3.78
CA VAL A 230 0.40 -30.24 -2.84
C VAL A 230 -0.23 -29.91 -1.49
N GLN A 231 -1.43 -29.33 -1.46
CA GLN A 231 -2.13 -29.09 -0.19
C GLN A 231 -2.42 -30.39 0.57
N ILE A 232 -2.76 -31.47 -0.13
CA ILE A 232 -2.98 -32.78 0.49
C ILE A 232 -1.66 -33.27 1.09
N SER A 233 -0.54 -33.17 0.38
CA SER A 233 0.80 -33.50 0.89
C SER A 233 1.14 -32.69 2.14
N MET A 234 0.94 -31.37 2.11
CA MET A 234 1.16 -30.47 3.24
C MET A 234 0.34 -30.86 4.47
N ARG A 235 -0.95 -31.17 4.31
CA ARG A 235 -1.82 -31.53 5.43
C ARG A 235 -1.52 -32.92 5.99
N THR A 236 -1.17 -33.86 5.13
CA THR A 236 -0.99 -35.27 5.52
C THR A 236 0.45 -35.56 5.90
N LYS A 237 1.40 -35.44 4.96
CA LYS A 237 2.80 -35.79 5.17
C LYS A 237 3.44 -34.81 6.16
N THR A 238 3.46 -33.53 5.80
CA THR A 238 4.11 -32.45 6.57
C THR A 238 3.39 -32.23 7.91
N GLY A 239 2.06 -32.17 7.91
CA GLY A 239 1.25 -32.07 9.12
C GLY A 239 1.44 -33.22 10.11
N THR A 240 1.67 -34.45 9.64
CA THR A 240 1.91 -35.61 10.51
C THR A 240 3.23 -35.48 11.28
N LYS A 241 4.28 -34.92 10.67
CA LYS A 241 5.57 -34.67 11.35
C LYS A 241 5.41 -33.68 12.49
N LEU A 242 4.65 -32.62 12.26
CA LEU A 242 4.35 -31.64 13.30
C LEU A 242 3.47 -32.24 14.42
N SER A 243 2.52 -33.11 14.07
CA SER A 243 1.73 -33.85 15.05
C SER A 243 2.58 -34.82 15.87
N LYS A 244 3.58 -35.47 15.25
CA LYS A 244 4.55 -36.32 15.93
C LYS A 244 5.36 -35.50 16.95
N ALA A 245 5.87 -34.33 16.56
CA ALA A 245 6.56 -33.39 17.47
C ALA A 245 5.69 -33.00 18.68
N LYS A 246 4.41 -32.66 18.45
CA LYS A 246 3.44 -32.40 19.55
C LYS A 246 3.20 -33.63 20.43
N GLY A 247 3.21 -34.83 19.86
CA GLY A 247 3.10 -36.09 20.61
C GLY A 247 4.29 -36.32 21.54
N HIS A 248 5.52 -36.06 21.09
CA HIS A 248 6.72 -36.12 21.93
C HIS A 248 6.66 -35.06 23.04
N HIS A 249 6.24 -33.83 22.73
CA HIS A 249 6.02 -32.79 23.74
C HIS A 249 4.98 -33.20 24.80
N GLY A 250 3.87 -33.80 24.39
CA GLY A 250 2.84 -34.31 25.31
C GLY A 250 3.34 -35.37 26.31
N ARG A 251 4.42 -36.10 25.99
CA ARG A 251 5.06 -37.05 26.93
C ARG A 251 5.95 -36.35 27.97
N ALA A 252 6.45 -35.16 27.66
CA ALA A 252 7.26 -34.33 28.55
C ALA A 252 6.42 -33.36 29.41
N LYS A 253 5.22 -33.00 28.94
CA LYS A 253 4.30 -32.04 29.54
C LYS A 253 3.83 -32.42 30.95
N GLY A 254 3.80 -31.45 31.86
CA GLY A 254 3.08 -31.54 33.15
C GLY A 254 3.64 -32.49 34.21
N LYS A 255 4.87 -32.99 34.04
CA LYS A 255 5.51 -33.88 35.03
C LYS A 255 6.12 -33.14 36.22
N ASP A 256 6.53 -31.88 36.06
CA ASP A 256 7.14 -31.05 37.12
C ASP A 256 6.78 -29.56 36.97
N SER A 257 6.93 -28.77 38.04
CA SER A 257 6.73 -27.29 38.00
C SER A 257 7.69 -26.58 37.05
N LEU A 258 8.79 -27.24 36.68
CA LEU A 258 9.84 -26.73 35.82
C LEU A 258 9.49 -26.87 34.32
N THR A 259 8.78 -27.94 33.94
CA THR A 259 8.30 -28.15 32.56
C THR A 259 7.12 -27.25 32.21
N ALA A 260 6.29 -26.87 33.19
CA ALA A 260 5.12 -26.02 32.96
C ALA A 260 5.43 -24.68 32.25
N ALA A 261 6.57 -24.07 32.52
CA ALA A 261 6.99 -22.82 31.87
C ALA A 261 7.45 -23.05 30.41
N LEU A 262 8.15 -24.17 30.16
CA LEU A 262 8.59 -24.56 28.82
C LEU A 262 7.39 -24.97 27.94
N ASP A 263 6.41 -25.66 28.54
CA ASP A 263 5.20 -26.14 27.88
C ASP A 263 4.45 -25.03 27.14
N THR A 264 4.21 -23.91 27.83
CA THR A 264 3.50 -22.76 27.23
C THR A 264 4.22 -22.23 25.98
N THR A 265 5.55 -22.16 26.05
CA THR A 265 6.39 -21.60 24.99
C THR A 265 6.47 -22.53 23.77
N ILE A 266 6.60 -23.83 24.02
CA ILE A 266 6.64 -24.87 22.98
C ILE A 266 5.28 -25.00 22.29
N GLU A 267 4.18 -24.92 23.03
CA GLU A 267 2.83 -24.91 22.48
C GLU A 267 2.57 -23.69 21.59
N GLN A 268 3.05 -22.52 21.98
CA GLN A 268 2.96 -21.32 21.16
C GLN A 268 3.70 -21.49 19.82
N VAL A 269 4.95 -21.96 19.85
CA VAL A 269 5.76 -22.17 18.64
C VAL A 269 5.14 -23.22 17.72
N THR A 270 4.80 -24.40 18.25
CA THR A 270 4.19 -25.47 17.45
C THR A 270 2.81 -25.08 16.93
N GLY A 271 2.07 -24.26 17.68
CA GLY A 271 0.83 -23.62 17.25
C GLY A 271 1.03 -22.70 16.05
N LYS A 272 2.03 -21.81 16.09
CA LYS A 272 2.39 -20.92 14.97
C LYS A 272 2.78 -21.70 13.71
N LEU A 273 3.62 -22.73 13.85
CA LEU A 273 3.99 -23.63 12.73
C LEU A 273 2.77 -24.33 12.12
N THR A 274 1.84 -24.78 12.98
CA THR A 274 0.60 -25.45 12.52
C THR A 274 -0.26 -24.49 11.70
N LYS A 275 -0.42 -23.26 12.20
CA LYS A 275 -1.21 -22.23 11.53
C LYS A 275 -0.58 -21.84 10.18
N GLY A 276 0.72 -21.58 10.17
CA GLY A 276 1.46 -21.25 8.95
C GLY A 276 1.37 -22.35 7.88
N LEU A 277 1.48 -23.63 8.27
CA LEU A 277 1.27 -24.76 7.37
C LEU A 277 -0.15 -24.79 6.78
N ASN A 278 -1.17 -24.59 7.62
CA ASN A 278 -2.56 -24.61 7.18
C ASN A 278 -2.87 -23.48 6.21
N ASP A 279 -2.46 -22.26 6.54
CA ASP A 279 -2.71 -21.07 5.71
C ASP A 279 -2.00 -21.19 4.36
N LEU A 280 -0.74 -21.66 4.38
CA LEU A 280 0.03 -21.88 3.16
C LEU A 280 -0.55 -23.01 2.31
N GLY A 281 -1.05 -24.08 2.95
CA GLY A 281 -1.77 -25.16 2.28
C GLY A 281 -3.12 -24.71 1.69
N GLU A 282 -3.88 -23.85 2.36
CA GLU A 282 -5.14 -23.31 1.85
C GLU A 282 -4.92 -22.39 0.66
N HIS A 283 -3.94 -21.49 0.74
CA HIS A 283 -3.59 -20.67 -0.41
C HIS A 283 -3.10 -21.53 -1.58
N VAL A 284 -2.12 -22.39 -1.25
CA VAL A 284 -1.69 -23.64 -1.89
C VAL A 284 -2.67 -24.22 -2.90
N GLY A 285 -3.60 -24.99 -2.32
CA GLY A 285 -4.49 -25.89 -3.03
C GLY A 285 -5.92 -25.42 -3.16
N THR A 286 -6.30 -24.25 -2.63
CA THR A 286 -7.65 -23.73 -2.81
C THR A 286 -7.70 -22.35 -3.46
N ALA A 287 -7.05 -21.34 -2.89
CA ALA A 287 -7.16 -19.97 -3.40
C ALA A 287 -6.47 -19.81 -4.75
N LEU A 288 -5.25 -20.32 -4.89
CA LEU A 288 -4.49 -20.24 -6.13
C LEU A 288 -5.15 -21.03 -7.27
N PRO A 289 -5.60 -22.29 -7.07
CA PRO A 289 -6.39 -23.01 -8.08
C PRO A 289 -7.68 -22.33 -8.50
N LYS A 290 -8.43 -21.74 -7.55
CA LYS A 290 -9.67 -21.00 -7.86
C LYS A 290 -9.39 -19.78 -8.73
N ALA A 291 -8.35 -19.01 -8.41
CA ALA A 291 -7.94 -17.86 -9.20
C ALA A 291 -7.49 -18.27 -10.62
N ILE A 292 -6.72 -19.35 -10.75
CA ILE A 292 -6.28 -19.91 -12.05
C ILE A 292 -7.49 -20.37 -12.88
N ALA A 293 -8.44 -21.06 -12.27
CA ALA A 293 -9.66 -21.54 -12.92
C ALA A 293 -10.56 -20.38 -13.37
N LYS A 294 -10.72 -19.36 -12.53
CA LYS A 294 -11.51 -18.15 -12.83
C LYS A 294 -10.89 -17.37 -13.99
N SER A 295 -9.57 -17.17 -13.99
CA SER A 295 -8.87 -16.54 -15.11
C SER A 295 -9.11 -17.31 -16.42
N SER A 296 -8.96 -18.64 -16.40
CA SER A 296 -9.22 -19.49 -17.56
C SER A 296 -10.66 -19.37 -18.07
N ALA A 297 -11.65 -19.28 -17.17
CA ALA A 297 -13.05 -19.14 -17.52
C ALA A 297 -13.34 -17.77 -18.18
N THR A 298 -12.82 -16.69 -17.61
CA THR A 298 -12.98 -15.33 -18.14
C THR A 298 -12.36 -15.18 -19.53
N HIS A 299 -11.18 -15.78 -19.76
CA HIS A 299 -10.55 -15.79 -21.09
C HIS A 299 -11.37 -16.59 -22.10
N LYS A 300 -11.88 -17.77 -21.72
CA LYS A 300 -12.73 -18.60 -22.58
C LYS A 300 -14.04 -17.89 -22.97
N GLU A 301 -14.60 -17.08 -22.08
CA GLU A 301 -15.78 -16.27 -22.34
C GLU A 301 -15.46 -15.06 -23.23
N THR A 302 -14.33 -14.40 -23.00
CA THR A 302 -13.84 -13.29 -23.84
C THR A 302 -13.56 -13.75 -25.26
N ASP A 303 -12.87 -14.88 -25.45
CA ASP A 303 -12.59 -15.45 -26.77
C ASP A 303 -13.85 -15.86 -27.53
N ARG A 304 -14.86 -16.37 -26.81
CA ARG A 304 -16.18 -16.65 -27.40
C ARG A 304 -16.86 -15.36 -27.84
N GLY A 305 -16.85 -14.31 -27.02
CA GLY A 305 -17.41 -13.00 -27.35
C GLY A 305 -16.72 -12.34 -28.54
N VAL A 306 -15.39 -12.44 -28.64
CA VAL A 306 -14.62 -11.95 -29.79
C VAL A 306 -14.97 -12.76 -31.04
N ARG A 307 -15.02 -14.10 -30.96
CA ARG A 307 -15.41 -14.97 -32.08
C ARG A 307 -16.81 -14.65 -32.60
N ASP A 308 -17.77 -14.44 -31.71
CA ASP A 308 -19.16 -14.12 -32.06
C ASP A 308 -19.27 -12.71 -32.66
N SER A 309 -18.45 -11.77 -32.20
CA SER A 309 -18.35 -10.42 -32.78
C SER A 309 -17.71 -10.43 -34.17
N VAL A 310 -16.67 -11.23 -34.39
CA VAL A 310 -16.02 -11.42 -35.71
C VAL A 310 -16.98 -12.07 -36.70
N LYS A 311 -17.79 -13.04 -36.28
CA LYS A 311 -18.85 -13.63 -37.11
C LYS A 311 -19.92 -12.62 -37.53
N LYS A 312 -20.23 -11.63 -36.70
CA LYS A 312 -21.19 -10.56 -37.02
C LYS A 312 -20.66 -9.55 -38.04
N VAL A 313 -19.34 -9.35 -38.12
CA VAL A 313 -18.72 -8.36 -39.02
C VAL A 313 -18.55 -8.88 -40.44
N ASN A 314 -18.69 -10.20 -40.67
CA ASN A 314 -18.54 -10.80 -41.99
C ASN A 314 -19.83 -11.47 -42.50
N PRO A 315 -20.93 -10.73 -42.75
CA PRO A 315 -22.01 -11.26 -43.57
C PRO A 315 -21.61 -11.09 -45.04
N GLY A 316 -21.33 -12.21 -45.71
CA GLY A 316 -21.14 -12.23 -47.16
C GLY A 316 -22.37 -11.66 -47.88
N GLU A 317 -22.09 -10.74 -48.79
CA GLU A 317 -22.77 -10.37 -50.04
C GLU A 317 -24.30 -10.53 -50.17
N GLY A 318 -24.97 -9.41 -50.49
CA GLY A 318 -26.19 -9.41 -51.31
C GLY A 318 -27.17 -8.27 -51.05
N ARG A 319 -27.12 -7.21 -51.90
CA ARG A 319 -28.24 -6.49 -52.58
C ARG A 319 -29.53 -6.15 -51.80
N ASP A 320 -30.20 -5.01 -51.89
CA ASP A 320 -30.21 -3.77 -52.70
C ASP A 320 -30.99 -2.75 -51.82
N GLY A 321 -30.65 -1.47 -51.74
CA GLY A 321 -31.16 -0.43 -52.67
C GLY A 321 -32.49 0.19 -52.18
N GLY A 322 -32.45 1.45 -51.70
CA GLY A 322 -33.66 2.25 -51.49
C GLY A 322 -33.46 3.45 -50.55
N GLY A 323 -33.08 4.60 -51.10
CA GLY A 323 -32.76 5.81 -50.33
C GLY A 323 -33.96 6.66 -49.93
N SER A 324 -33.71 7.55 -48.96
CA SER A 324 -34.29 8.90 -48.94
C SER A 324 -33.33 9.87 -48.27
N ARG A 325 -33.19 11.04 -48.90
CA ARG A 325 -32.20 12.11 -48.67
C ARG A 325 -32.81 13.24 -47.83
N GLY A 326 -31.91 13.96 -47.14
CA GLY A 326 -32.01 15.37 -46.75
C GLY A 326 -32.33 15.55 -45.27
N THR A 327 -31.59 16.30 -44.46
CA THR A 327 -30.64 17.42 -44.63
C THR A 327 -29.90 17.54 -43.29
N GLY A 328 -28.59 17.71 -43.14
CA GLY A 328 -27.64 18.59 -43.83
C GLY A 328 -26.95 19.44 -42.75
N GLY A 329 -25.71 19.09 -42.37
CA GLY A 329 -24.98 19.77 -41.29
C GLY A 329 -23.50 19.34 -41.18
N SER A 330 -22.76 19.52 -42.28
CA SER A 330 -21.31 19.65 -42.43
C SER A 330 -20.38 18.98 -41.39
N ALA A 331 -19.90 17.80 -41.76
CA ALA A 331 -18.57 17.34 -41.42
C ALA A 331 -17.55 17.87 -42.44
N GLY A 332 -16.41 18.33 -41.92
CA GLY A 332 -15.15 18.56 -42.62
C GLY A 332 -14.14 18.85 -41.51
N ARG A 333 -12.99 18.22 -41.39
CA ARG A 333 -12.11 17.63 -42.40
C ARG A 333 -11.12 16.75 -41.63
N GLY A 334 -10.85 15.53 -42.12
CA GLY A 334 -9.86 14.64 -41.54
C GLY A 334 -8.47 15.28 -41.51
N GLY A 335 -7.81 15.19 -40.35
CA GLY A 335 -6.41 15.53 -40.15
C GLY A 335 -5.87 14.69 -38.99
N ASN A 336 -4.85 13.89 -39.29
CA ASN A 336 -3.98 13.10 -38.40
C ASN A 336 -4.23 13.25 -36.88
N GLY A 337 -4.90 12.26 -36.28
CA GLY A 337 -5.17 12.16 -34.85
C GLY A 337 -4.02 11.55 -34.04
N GLY A 338 -2.80 12.05 -34.20
CA GLY A 338 -1.72 11.89 -33.22
C GLY A 338 -1.61 13.16 -32.38
N ASP A 339 -1.32 13.04 -31.09
CA ASP A 339 -0.98 14.15 -30.14
C ASP A 339 -2.09 15.01 -29.51
N ALA A 340 -3.37 14.72 -29.67
CA ALA A 340 -4.41 15.51 -28.97
C ALA A 340 -4.43 15.31 -27.43
N ARG A 341 -3.94 14.17 -26.92
CA ARG A 341 -3.94 13.84 -25.47
C ARG A 341 -2.68 14.29 -24.71
N LEU A 342 -1.61 14.62 -25.43
CA LEU A 342 -0.33 15.06 -24.84
C LEU A 342 -0.23 16.58 -24.72
N ARG A 343 -1.07 17.33 -25.44
CA ARG A 343 -1.15 18.79 -25.35
C ARG A 343 -2.11 19.18 -24.22
N PRO A 344 -1.72 20.11 -23.34
CA PRO A 344 -2.59 20.58 -22.27
C PRO A 344 -3.85 21.22 -22.85
N ALA A 345 -4.99 20.94 -22.20
CA ALA A 345 -6.24 21.60 -22.56
C ALA A 345 -6.09 23.12 -22.36
N SER A 346 -6.57 23.90 -23.34
CA SER A 346 -6.63 25.35 -23.18
C SER A 346 -7.55 25.70 -22.02
N LEU A 347 -7.20 26.73 -21.23
CA LEU A 347 -8.07 27.25 -20.16
C LEU A 347 -9.38 27.86 -20.68
N ASP A 348 -9.62 27.89 -21.99
CA ASP A 348 -10.82 28.44 -22.66
C ASP A 348 -12.15 27.93 -22.09
N GLY A 349 -12.19 26.68 -21.62
CA GLY A 349 -13.40 26.10 -21.02
C GLY A 349 -13.70 26.60 -19.60
N ALA A 350 -12.71 27.17 -18.91
CA ALA A 350 -12.85 27.58 -17.51
C ALA A 350 -13.85 28.74 -17.34
N ALA A 351 -13.95 29.60 -18.36
CA ALA A 351 -14.89 30.72 -18.37
C ALA A 351 -16.38 30.31 -18.45
N ALA A 352 -16.67 29.03 -18.72
CA ALA A 352 -18.04 28.54 -18.81
C ALA A 352 -18.78 28.55 -17.45
N ASP A 353 -18.05 28.32 -16.34
CA ASP A 353 -18.60 28.37 -14.98
C ASP A 353 -17.61 29.01 -13.98
N PRO A 354 -17.50 30.35 -13.98
CA PRO A 354 -16.57 31.07 -13.12
C PRO A 354 -16.81 30.85 -11.62
N ARG A 355 -18.07 30.65 -11.22
CA ARG A 355 -18.44 30.51 -9.80
C ARG A 355 -17.94 29.21 -9.22
N ARG A 356 -18.14 28.11 -9.94
CA ARG A 356 -17.68 26.79 -9.52
C ARG A 356 -16.16 26.72 -9.51
N ASN A 357 -15.53 27.21 -10.58
CA ASN A 357 -14.09 27.07 -10.77
C ASN A 357 -13.26 27.98 -9.84
N ALA A 358 -13.83 29.08 -9.34
CA ALA A 358 -13.13 30.01 -8.46
C ALA A 358 -13.12 29.61 -6.97
N ILE A 359 -13.73 28.47 -6.61
CA ILE A 359 -13.74 27.97 -5.22
C ILE A 359 -12.37 27.39 -4.87
N SER A 360 -11.69 28.03 -3.93
CA SER A 360 -10.41 27.57 -3.40
C SER A 360 -10.56 26.33 -2.52
N LEU A 361 -9.48 25.54 -2.41
CA LEU A 361 -9.50 24.26 -1.69
C LEU A 361 -9.92 24.41 -0.21
N ASP A 362 -9.53 25.51 0.45
CA ASP A 362 -9.88 25.83 1.85
C ASP A 362 -11.39 26.09 2.07
N LYS A 363 -12.13 26.38 1.00
CA LYS A 363 -13.57 26.62 1.05
C LYS A 363 -14.41 25.40 0.69
N LYS A 364 -13.78 24.31 0.26
CA LYS A 364 -14.47 23.03 -0.04
C LYS A 364 -14.85 22.34 1.27
N THR A 365 -16.07 21.82 1.35
CA THR A 365 -16.56 21.17 2.57
C THR A 365 -16.29 19.68 2.47
N CYS A 366 -15.07 19.28 2.83
CA CYS A 366 -14.68 17.88 2.71
C CYS A 366 -15.23 17.03 3.87
N LYS A 367 -15.85 15.88 3.57
CA LYS A 367 -16.14 14.82 4.56
C LYS A 367 -15.60 13.48 4.10
N SER A 368 -15.30 12.64 5.10
CA SER A 368 -14.58 11.37 4.91
C SER A 368 -13.25 11.53 4.17
N ASP A 369 -12.66 12.74 4.30
CA ASP A 369 -11.39 13.23 3.76
C ASP A 369 -10.83 12.37 2.60
N PRO A 370 -11.05 12.74 1.32
CA PRO A 370 -11.03 14.12 0.83
C PRO A 370 -12.09 14.49 -0.24
N ILE A 371 -13.38 14.25 0.05
CA ILE A 371 -14.49 14.52 -0.90
C ILE A 371 -15.27 15.76 -0.51
N ASP A 372 -15.34 16.73 -1.43
CA ASP A 372 -16.22 17.89 -1.30
C ASP A 372 -17.68 17.45 -1.42
N VAL A 373 -18.40 17.41 -0.31
CA VAL A 373 -19.74 16.79 -0.27
C VAL A 373 -20.75 17.53 -1.14
N ALA A 374 -20.57 18.83 -1.38
CA ALA A 374 -21.51 19.63 -2.17
C ALA A 374 -21.46 19.26 -3.66
N THR A 375 -20.28 18.95 -4.17
CA THR A 375 -20.03 18.69 -5.59
C THR A 375 -19.79 17.21 -5.88
N GLY A 376 -19.38 16.44 -4.88
CA GLY A 376 -18.89 15.07 -5.02
C GLY A 376 -17.50 14.99 -5.65
N GLU A 377 -16.78 16.11 -5.75
CA GLU A 377 -15.43 16.15 -6.28
C GLU A 377 -14.44 15.55 -5.28
N MET A 378 -13.59 14.64 -5.75
CA MET A 378 -12.45 14.12 -5.00
C MET A 378 -11.28 15.09 -5.12
N THR A 379 -10.76 15.53 -3.99
CA THR A 379 -9.56 16.38 -3.91
C THR A 379 -8.42 15.59 -3.28
N LEU A 380 -7.15 15.80 -3.66
CA LEU A 380 -6.04 15.15 -2.95
C LEU A 380 -4.82 16.09 -2.96
N PRO A 381 -4.71 16.99 -1.97
CA PRO A 381 -3.51 17.80 -1.81
C PRO A 381 -2.33 16.92 -1.38
N GLN A 382 -1.17 17.15 -1.98
CA GLN A 382 0.11 16.52 -1.69
C GLN A 382 1.20 17.59 -1.63
N THR A 383 2.12 17.44 -0.67
CA THR A 383 3.31 18.28 -0.57
C THR A 383 4.51 17.46 -1.01
N ASP A 384 5.10 17.84 -2.15
CA ASP A 384 6.24 17.15 -2.74
C ASP A 384 7.56 17.61 -2.10
N LEU A 385 7.64 18.89 -1.70
CA LEU A 385 8.79 19.44 -0.99
C LEU A 385 8.35 20.55 -0.03
N ALA A 386 8.92 20.54 1.19
CA ALA A 386 8.85 21.66 2.12
C ALA A 386 10.23 21.88 2.76
N LEU A 387 10.87 23.00 2.44
CA LEU A 387 12.14 23.41 3.03
C LEU A 387 11.91 24.63 3.94
N PRO A 388 12.41 24.59 5.18
CA PRO A 388 12.22 25.68 6.13
C PRO A 388 12.97 26.94 5.67
N GLY A 389 12.39 28.10 5.93
CA GLY A 389 12.96 29.41 5.61
C GLY A 389 12.07 30.51 6.18
N VAL A 390 12.52 31.76 6.16
CA VAL A 390 11.67 32.90 6.56
C VAL A 390 10.43 32.97 5.66
N LEU A 391 10.62 32.78 4.35
CA LEU A 391 9.58 32.43 3.39
C LEU A 391 9.75 30.94 3.01
N PRO A 392 9.06 29.99 3.64
CA PRO A 392 9.28 28.57 3.36
C PRO A 392 9.14 28.22 1.87
N LEU A 393 10.11 27.48 1.32
CA LEU A 393 9.97 26.93 -0.03
C LEU A 393 9.09 25.69 0.06
N VAL A 394 7.88 25.79 -0.48
CA VAL A 394 6.91 24.69 -0.48
C VAL A 394 6.45 24.44 -1.92
N LEU A 395 6.60 23.20 -2.39
CA LEU A 395 6.08 22.75 -3.67
C LEU A 395 4.93 21.78 -3.42
N ARG A 396 3.75 22.14 -3.90
CA ARG A 396 2.52 21.38 -3.72
C ARG A 396 1.91 21.02 -5.04
N ARG A 397 1.09 19.98 -4.97
CA ARG A 397 0.17 19.61 -6.03
C ARG A 397 -1.14 19.11 -5.45
N THR A 398 -2.20 19.33 -6.20
CA THR A 398 -3.56 19.03 -5.78
C THR A 398 -4.22 18.30 -6.93
N HIS A 399 -4.59 17.04 -6.73
CA HIS A 399 -5.49 16.38 -7.67
C HIS A 399 -6.91 16.84 -7.41
N LEU A 400 -7.67 17.15 -8.45
CA LEU A 400 -9.11 17.31 -8.36
C LEU A 400 -9.79 16.54 -9.49
N SER A 401 -10.81 15.74 -9.16
CA SER A 401 -11.41 14.81 -10.12
C SER A 401 -12.07 15.51 -11.31
N GLU A 402 -12.45 16.78 -11.23
CA GLU A 402 -13.05 17.51 -12.36
C GLU A 402 -12.08 18.48 -13.04
N TYR A 403 -10.89 18.68 -12.47
CA TYR A 403 -9.88 19.57 -13.02
C TYR A 403 -9.17 18.95 -14.23
N ARG A 404 -8.98 19.70 -15.33
CA ARG A 404 -8.36 19.19 -16.58
C ARG A 404 -7.27 20.10 -17.16
N TYR A 405 -6.81 21.08 -16.37
CA TYR A 405 -5.92 22.15 -16.84
C TYR A 405 -4.47 21.99 -16.36
N GLY A 406 -4.13 20.83 -15.79
CA GLY A 406 -2.78 20.47 -15.38
C GLY A 406 -1.86 20.27 -16.58
N ARG A 407 -0.56 20.51 -16.38
CA ARG A 407 0.48 20.37 -17.43
C ARG A 407 1.54 19.37 -17.00
N TRP A 408 2.31 19.71 -15.98
CA TRP A 408 3.57 19.01 -15.67
C TRP A 408 3.39 17.66 -14.94
N PHE A 409 2.28 17.48 -14.22
CA PHE A 409 1.94 16.26 -13.48
C PHE A 409 0.72 15.51 -14.03
N GLY A 410 0.29 15.85 -15.24
CA GLY A 410 -0.92 15.30 -15.86
C GLY A 410 -2.15 16.21 -15.74
N ARG A 411 -3.22 15.86 -16.44
CA ARG A 411 -4.35 16.77 -16.69
C ARG A 411 -5.15 17.14 -15.43
N SER A 412 -5.23 16.23 -14.47
CA SER A 412 -6.04 16.38 -13.24
C SER A 412 -5.27 16.90 -12.03
N TRP A 413 -4.03 17.32 -12.20
CA TRP A 413 -3.19 17.88 -11.16
C TRP A 413 -3.01 19.39 -11.35
N ALA A 414 -3.40 20.17 -10.36
CA ALA A 414 -2.91 21.53 -10.16
C ALA A 414 -1.62 21.49 -9.34
N SER A 415 -0.70 22.44 -9.53
CA SER A 415 0.54 22.48 -8.75
C SER A 415 1.15 23.87 -8.71
N THR A 416 2.03 24.12 -7.73
CA THR A 416 2.85 25.33 -7.68
C THR A 416 3.69 25.51 -8.96
N LEU A 417 4.10 24.40 -9.59
CA LEU A 417 4.84 24.39 -10.85
C LEU A 417 3.95 24.58 -12.08
N ASP A 418 2.64 24.35 -11.96
CA ASP A 418 1.63 24.57 -13.00
C ASP A 418 0.96 25.95 -12.92
N GLU A 419 1.28 26.72 -11.87
CA GLU A 419 0.70 28.02 -11.60
C GLU A 419 1.07 29.04 -12.69
N ARG A 420 0.03 29.60 -13.32
CA ARG A 420 0.18 30.47 -14.51
C ARG A 420 -1.05 31.30 -14.80
N ILE A 421 -0.85 32.37 -15.56
CA ILE A 421 -1.89 33.17 -16.18
C ILE A 421 -1.89 32.87 -17.68
N GLU A 422 -3.01 32.40 -18.22
CA GLU A 422 -3.18 32.25 -19.67
C GLU A 422 -4.15 33.32 -20.20
N PRO A 423 -3.74 34.12 -21.20
CA PRO A 423 -4.66 35.00 -21.90
C PRO A 423 -5.68 34.17 -22.68
N ASP A 424 -6.94 34.61 -22.70
CA ASP A 424 -7.96 34.02 -23.56
C ASP A 424 -7.58 34.24 -25.03
N PRO A 425 -7.50 33.19 -25.87
CA PRO A 425 -7.23 33.31 -27.30
C PRO A 425 -8.23 34.21 -28.04
N LYS A 426 -9.45 34.39 -27.51
CA LYS A 426 -10.48 35.29 -28.07
C LYS A 426 -10.35 36.73 -27.59
N GLY A 427 -9.36 37.03 -26.74
CA GLY A 427 -9.06 38.37 -26.24
C GLY A 427 -10.01 38.89 -25.15
N GLN A 428 -10.82 38.04 -24.51
CA GLN A 428 -11.85 38.47 -23.55
C GLN A 428 -11.37 38.50 -22.09
N GLY A 429 -10.08 38.28 -21.83
CA GLY A 429 -9.59 38.18 -20.46
C GLY A 429 -8.33 37.36 -20.29
N ALA A 430 -8.09 36.95 -19.06
CA ALA A 430 -7.07 35.99 -18.70
C ALA A 430 -7.56 35.10 -17.55
N VAL A 431 -7.05 33.87 -17.50
CA VAL A 431 -7.37 32.91 -16.44
C VAL A 431 -6.11 32.61 -15.66
N TRP A 432 -6.15 32.83 -14.36
CA TRP A 432 -5.11 32.40 -13.44
C TRP A 432 -5.45 31.02 -12.90
N ALA A 433 -4.68 30.01 -13.30
CA ALA A 433 -4.72 28.68 -12.73
C ALA A 433 -3.82 28.61 -11.49
N ARG A 434 -4.42 28.29 -10.33
CA ARG A 434 -3.76 28.32 -9.02
C ARG A 434 -3.33 26.93 -8.57
N GLU A 435 -2.39 26.87 -7.64
CA GLU A 435 -1.85 25.61 -7.09
C GLU A 435 -2.90 24.72 -6.37
N ASP A 436 -3.98 25.34 -5.90
CA ASP A 436 -5.09 24.69 -5.21
C ASP A 436 -6.18 24.15 -6.16
N GLY A 437 -6.00 24.35 -7.47
CA GLY A 437 -6.96 23.94 -8.51
C GLY A 437 -8.05 24.96 -8.82
N SER A 438 -8.12 26.06 -8.06
CA SER A 438 -9.06 27.13 -8.38
C SER A 438 -8.58 27.97 -9.58
N LEU A 439 -9.55 28.46 -10.34
CA LEU A 439 -9.33 29.26 -11.53
C LEU A 439 -9.96 30.65 -11.32
N LEU A 440 -9.13 31.68 -11.29
CA LEU A 440 -9.60 33.07 -11.19
C LEU A 440 -9.61 33.68 -12.59
N ILE A 441 -10.79 34.12 -13.03
CA ILE A 441 -10.99 34.69 -14.36
C ILE A 441 -10.99 36.20 -14.25
N TYR A 442 -10.06 36.84 -14.95
CA TYR A 442 -9.96 38.29 -15.09
C TYR A 442 -10.60 38.72 -16.41
N PRO A 443 -11.50 39.72 -16.40
CA PRO A 443 -12.20 40.16 -17.60
C PRO A 443 -11.30 40.85 -18.64
N ARG A 444 -10.06 41.19 -18.26
CA ARG A 444 -9.01 41.75 -19.13
C ARG A 444 -7.67 41.69 -18.40
N LEU A 445 -6.58 41.85 -19.14
CA LEU A 445 -5.25 42.09 -18.56
C LEU A 445 -5.10 43.59 -18.22
N PRO A 446 -4.38 43.93 -17.12
CA PRO A 446 -4.06 45.31 -16.80
C PRO A 446 -3.04 45.90 -17.80
N THR A 447 -3.15 47.20 -18.06
CA THR A 447 -2.18 47.94 -18.89
C THR A 447 -1.04 48.51 -18.03
N PRO A 448 0.12 48.87 -18.62
CA PRO A 448 1.25 49.43 -17.86
C PRO A 448 0.92 50.69 -17.04
N ASP A 449 0.01 51.52 -17.54
CA ASP A 449 -0.38 52.79 -16.91
C ASP A 449 -1.47 52.65 -15.82
N GLU A 450 -2.01 51.44 -15.64
CA GLU A 450 -3.11 51.19 -14.71
C GLU A 450 -2.62 50.86 -13.31
N THR A 451 -2.98 51.69 -12.32
CA THR A 451 -2.60 51.53 -10.91
C THR A 451 -3.64 50.81 -10.05
N GLY A 452 -4.88 50.66 -10.53
CA GLY A 452 -5.98 50.07 -9.75
C GLY A 452 -6.01 48.53 -9.73
N GLY A 453 -5.29 47.90 -10.66
CA GLY A 453 -5.34 46.46 -10.89
C GLY A 453 -6.71 45.97 -11.39
N VAL A 454 -6.75 44.75 -11.94
CA VAL A 454 -7.99 44.13 -12.42
C VAL A 454 -8.42 43.06 -11.42
N LEU A 455 -9.68 43.07 -10.98
CA LEU A 455 -10.24 42.05 -10.10
C LEU A 455 -10.80 40.86 -10.89
N PRO A 456 -10.80 39.65 -10.31
CA PRO A 456 -11.45 38.51 -10.92
C PRO A 456 -12.97 38.64 -10.85
N VAL A 457 -13.66 38.01 -11.79
CA VAL A 457 -15.13 38.04 -11.91
C VAL A 457 -15.81 37.34 -10.72
N GLU A 458 -15.23 36.25 -10.24
CA GLU A 458 -15.69 35.46 -9.09
C GLU A 458 -14.49 34.99 -8.25
N GLY A 459 -14.72 34.65 -6.98
CA GLY A 459 -13.70 34.07 -6.08
C GLY A 459 -12.97 35.07 -5.19
N ALA A 460 -11.72 34.77 -4.85
CA ALA A 460 -10.88 35.61 -3.98
C ALA A 460 -10.58 36.95 -4.65
N ARG A 461 -10.71 38.06 -3.91
CA ARG A 461 -10.50 39.42 -4.42
C ARG A 461 -9.01 39.76 -4.50
N LEU A 462 -8.33 39.14 -5.45
CA LEU A 462 -6.89 39.29 -5.69
C LEU A 462 -6.67 40.11 -6.97
N PRO A 463 -6.33 41.41 -6.87
CA PRO A 463 -6.14 42.26 -8.03
C PRO A 463 -4.85 41.92 -8.80
N LEU A 464 -4.95 41.91 -10.12
CA LEU A 464 -3.86 41.67 -11.07
C LEU A 464 -3.27 43.00 -11.56
N PHE A 465 -1.95 43.16 -11.51
CA PHE A 465 -1.22 44.35 -11.94
C PHE A 465 -0.22 44.02 -13.06
N HIS A 466 0.07 44.97 -13.96
CA HIS A 466 0.96 44.75 -15.12
C HIS A 466 2.44 44.55 -14.76
N GLY A 467 2.87 44.97 -13.57
CA GLY A 467 4.21 44.75 -12.96
C GLY A 467 5.46 45.18 -13.75
N GLY A 468 5.33 45.57 -15.02
CA GLY A 468 6.39 46.12 -15.86
C GLY A 468 6.96 45.11 -16.84
N TYR A 469 8.17 45.42 -17.30
CA TYR A 469 8.95 44.57 -18.21
C TYR A 469 10.28 44.21 -17.55
N GLU A 470 10.63 42.93 -17.56
CA GLU A 470 11.90 42.40 -17.07
C GLU A 470 12.50 41.51 -18.17
N GLU A 471 13.75 41.77 -18.58
CA GLU A 471 14.47 40.97 -19.61
C GLU A 471 13.62 40.66 -20.87
N ASP A 472 12.94 41.68 -21.43
CA ASP A 472 12.04 41.55 -22.60
C ASP A 472 10.81 40.63 -22.40
N ALA A 473 10.43 40.37 -21.15
CA ALA A 473 9.20 39.70 -20.75
C ALA A 473 8.27 40.66 -20.00
N THR A 474 6.96 40.51 -20.22
CA THR A 474 5.93 41.20 -19.43
C THR A 474 5.73 40.44 -18.11
N VAL A 475 5.61 41.17 -17.00
CA VAL A 475 5.55 40.58 -15.65
C VAL A 475 4.28 41.00 -14.93
N TYR A 476 3.27 40.14 -14.86
CA TYR A 476 2.09 40.43 -14.03
C TYR A 476 2.33 40.12 -12.56
N ARG A 477 1.75 40.92 -11.65
CA ARG A 477 1.90 40.75 -10.19
C ARG A 477 0.56 40.67 -9.49
N ILE A 478 0.47 39.82 -8.47
CA ILE A 478 -0.67 39.67 -7.59
C ILE A 478 -0.17 39.63 -6.15
N THR A 479 -0.62 40.55 -5.31
CA THR A 479 -0.31 40.55 -3.87
C THR A 479 -1.54 40.15 -3.09
N ASP A 480 -1.42 39.08 -2.30
CA ASP A 480 -2.45 38.73 -1.32
C ASP A 480 -2.32 39.65 -0.09
N PRO A 481 -3.30 40.52 0.19
CA PRO A 481 -3.21 41.45 1.30
C PRO A 481 -3.22 40.74 2.67
N ALA A 482 -3.84 39.57 2.77
CA ALA A 482 -3.93 38.83 4.04
C ALA A 482 -2.58 38.22 4.42
N SER A 483 -1.96 37.47 3.52
CA SER A 483 -0.64 36.85 3.76
C SER A 483 0.54 37.81 3.55
N GLY A 484 0.38 38.84 2.72
CA GLY A 484 1.48 39.69 2.26
C GLY A 484 2.36 39.06 1.19
N LEU A 485 1.96 37.91 0.66
CA LEU A 485 2.71 37.21 -0.37
C LEU A 485 2.39 37.79 -1.74
N THR A 486 3.43 38.20 -2.47
CA THR A 486 3.36 38.65 -3.85
C THR A 486 3.79 37.51 -4.77
N ARG A 487 3.00 37.29 -5.82
CA ARG A 487 3.30 36.36 -6.91
C ARG A 487 3.57 37.15 -8.17
N SER A 488 4.67 36.87 -8.84
CA SER A 488 5.03 37.46 -10.13
C SER A 488 4.96 36.40 -11.23
N PHE A 489 4.36 36.76 -12.35
CA PHE A 489 4.13 35.91 -13.51
C PHE A 489 4.78 36.52 -14.73
N SER A 490 5.82 35.88 -15.26
CA SER A 490 6.52 36.38 -16.43
C SER A 490 6.22 35.56 -17.68
N GLY A 491 6.12 36.25 -18.81
CA GLY A 491 5.83 35.67 -20.11
C GLY A 491 6.25 36.64 -21.21
N SER A 492 6.58 36.12 -22.39
CA SER A 492 7.02 36.94 -23.51
C SER A 492 6.42 36.38 -24.81
N PRO A 493 5.98 37.23 -25.75
CA PRO A 493 5.49 36.77 -27.05
C PRO A 493 6.58 36.05 -27.87
N TYR A 494 7.85 36.24 -27.52
CA TYR A 494 8.98 35.53 -28.15
C TYR A 494 9.23 34.13 -27.56
N ARG A 495 8.55 33.76 -26.48
CA ARG A 495 8.59 32.41 -25.91
C ARG A 495 7.59 31.52 -26.64
N SER A 496 7.88 30.23 -26.75
CA SER A 496 6.98 29.27 -27.40
C SER A 496 5.73 28.96 -26.58
N SER A 497 5.75 29.30 -25.28
CA SER A 497 4.59 29.26 -24.40
C SER A 497 3.88 30.62 -24.37
N SER A 498 2.58 30.65 -24.63
CA SER A 498 1.73 31.86 -24.52
C SER A 498 1.31 32.18 -23.08
N ALA A 499 1.67 31.34 -22.11
CA ALA A 499 1.33 31.52 -20.70
C ALA A 499 2.35 32.41 -19.98
N PHE A 500 1.85 33.22 -19.04
CA PHE A 500 2.68 33.92 -18.04
C PHE A 500 2.85 32.99 -16.84
N TRP A 501 4.03 32.41 -16.71
CA TRP A 501 4.31 31.41 -15.68
C TRP A 501 4.74 32.06 -14.38
N LEU A 502 4.40 31.44 -13.25
CA LEU A 502 4.95 31.85 -11.95
C LEU A 502 6.48 31.87 -12.05
N SER A 503 7.06 33.04 -11.80
CA SER A 503 8.49 33.32 -11.87
C SER A 503 9.07 33.67 -10.51
N GLU A 504 8.26 34.25 -9.61
CA GLU A 504 8.71 34.63 -8.27
C GLU A 504 7.57 34.61 -7.24
N LEU A 505 7.89 34.18 -6.02
CA LEU A 505 7.11 34.45 -4.81
C LEU A 505 7.96 35.32 -3.88
N SER A 506 7.39 36.39 -3.35
CA SER A 506 8.08 37.27 -2.40
C SER A 506 7.20 37.74 -1.25
N ASP A 507 7.79 37.85 -0.06
CA ASP A 507 7.11 38.43 1.10
C ASP A 507 7.37 39.94 1.21
N ARG A 508 6.83 40.58 2.27
CA ARG A 508 7.00 42.03 2.51
C ARG A 508 8.44 42.43 2.91
N ASN A 509 9.30 41.46 3.18
CA ASN A 509 10.68 41.66 3.62
C ASN A 509 11.68 41.27 2.52
N ASP A 510 11.21 41.13 1.27
CA ASP A 510 12.00 40.74 0.11
C ASP A 510 12.67 39.35 0.23
N ASN A 511 12.12 38.46 1.05
CA ASN A 511 12.47 37.04 0.96
C ASN A 511 11.82 36.46 -0.29
N GLN A 512 12.57 35.71 -1.10
CA GLN A 512 12.15 35.35 -2.46
C GLN A 512 12.31 33.85 -2.75
N VAL A 513 11.38 33.32 -3.55
CA VAL A 513 11.46 32.02 -4.21
C VAL A 513 11.30 32.23 -5.71
N VAL A 514 12.36 32.00 -6.48
CA VAL A 514 12.43 32.25 -7.92
C VAL A 514 12.35 30.94 -8.70
N PHE A 515 11.52 30.92 -9.74
CA PHE A 515 11.25 29.75 -10.59
C PHE A 515 11.89 29.96 -11.96
N ALA A 516 12.91 29.16 -12.26
CA ALA A 516 13.58 29.15 -13.56
C ALA A 516 12.88 28.19 -14.52
N ARG A 517 12.70 28.62 -15.77
CA ARG A 517 12.02 27.85 -16.83
C ARG A 517 12.69 28.01 -18.18
N ARG A 518 12.53 27.02 -19.05
CA ARG A 518 12.89 27.10 -20.47
C ARG A 518 11.89 27.97 -21.24
N SER A 519 12.17 28.25 -22.51
CA SER A 519 11.30 29.04 -23.39
C SER A 519 9.93 28.41 -23.68
N ASP A 520 9.79 27.09 -23.51
CA ASP A 520 8.51 26.36 -23.63
C ASP A 520 7.72 26.28 -22.31
N GLY A 521 8.25 26.87 -21.23
CA GLY A 521 7.63 26.88 -19.91
C GLY A 521 8.05 25.72 -19.00
N ALA A 522 8.87 24.79 -19.50
CA ALA A 522 9.34 23.66 -18.68
C ALA A 522 10.16 24.15 -17.48
N PRO A 523 9.80 23.76 -16.24
CA PRO A 523 10.54 24.15 -15.05
C PRO A 523 11.92 23.47 -15.00
N THR A 524 12.94 24.22 -14.60
CA THR A 524 14.33 23.73 -14.52
C THR A 524 14.92 23.87 -13.13
N ALA A 525 14.56 24.92 -12.39
CA ALA A 525 15.04 25.11 -11.03
C ALA A 525 14.09 25.99 -10.20
N VAL A 526 14.11 25.81 -8.89
CA VAL A 526 13.53 26.73 -7.90
C VAL A 526 14.63 27.16 -6.94
N ARG A 527 14.80 28.47 -6.78
CA ARG A 527 15.87 29.08 -5.97
C ARG A 527 15.25 29.89 -4.85
N HIS A 528 15.68 29.64 -3.62
CA HIS A 528 15.23 30.36 -2.44
C HIS A 528 16.31 31.35 -1.99
N SER A 529 15.93 32.56 -1.56
CA SER A 529 16.88 33.62 -1.12
C SER A 529 17.79 33.18 0.03
N GLY A 530 17.32 32.28 0.90
CA GLY A 530 18.09 31.61 1.94
C GLY A 530 19.07 30.52 1.47
N GLY A 531 19.29 30.34 0.17
CA GLY A 531 20.38 29.52 -0.39
C GLY A 531 19.97 28.13 -0.94
N TYR A 532 18.73 27.67 -0.73
CA TYR A 532 18.29 26.41 -1.33
C TYR A 532 18.18 26.54 -2.86
N THR A 533 18.68 25.54 -3.57
CA THR A 533 18.46 25.38 -5.00
C THR A 533 17.92 24.00 -5.27
N VAL A 534 16.68 23.94 -5.73
CA VAL A 534 16.00 22.72 -6.17
C VAL A 534 16.12 22.67 -7.69
N GLN A 535 16.57 21.55 -8.23
CA GLN A 535 16.67 21.29 -9.66
C GLN A 535 15.52 20.37 -10.08
N LEU A 536 14.93 20.66 -11.23
CA LEU A 536 13.88 19.85 -11.83
C LEU A 536 14.35 19.30 -13.16
N ALA A 537 14.13 18.00 -13.37
CA ALA A 537 14.19 17.40 -14.69
C ALA A 537 12.78 17.34 -15.25
N ALA A 538 12.62 17.79 -16.49
CA ALA A 538 11.40 17.67 -17.24
C ALA A 538 11.70 17.15 -18.65
N ASP A 539 10.88 16.24 -19.14
CA ASP A 539 10.83 15.89 -20.55
C ASP A 539 10.07 16.98 -21.34
N ALA A 540 9.74 16.71 -22.60
CA ALA A 540 9.04 17.68 -23.45
C ALA A 540 7.66 18.13 -22.89
N SER A 541 7.09 17.41 -21.93
CA SER A 541 5.74 17.66 -21.42
C SER A 541 5.50 17.39 -19.94
N ARG A 542 6.42 16.73 -19.21
CA ARG A 542 6.22 16.29 -17.82
C ARG A 542 7.47 16.47 -16.96
N VAL A 543 7.27 16.74 -15.66
CA VAL A 543 8.35 16.78 -14.67
C VAL A 543 8.66 15.35 -14.24
N THR A 544 9.88 14.86 -14.50
CA THR A 544 10.28 13.48 -14.21
C THR A 544 11.08 13.35 -12.92
N GLU A 545 11.73 14.42 -12.48
CA GLU A 545 12.58 14.37 -11.27
C GLU A 545 12.62 15.72 -10.54
N LEU A 546 12.75 15.66 -9.22
CA LEU A 546 13.04 16.77 -8.34
C LEU A 546 14.25 16.41 -7.45
N ALA A 547 15.28 17.25 -7.49
CA ALA A 547 16.52 17.06 -6.74
C ALA A 547 16.93 18.34 -6.01
N VAL A 548 17.59 18.23 -4.85
CA VAL A 548 18.18 19.39 -4.16
C VAL A 548 19.68 19.44 -4.43
N ARG A 549 20.21 20.63 -4.70
CA ARG A 549 21.66 20.83 -4.83
C ARG A 549 22.32 20.67 -3.47
N ALA A 550 23.27 19.73 -3.37
CA ALA A 550 24.15 19.58 -2.21
C ALA A 550 25.63 19.72 -2.63
N PRO A 551 26.55 19.97 -1.68
CA PRO A 551 27.99 20.08 -1.99
C PRO A 551 28.58 18.81 -2.62
N SER A 552 28.05 17.64 -2.26
CA SER A 552 28.46 16.33 -2.80
C SER A 552 27.86 16.00 -4.18
N GLY A 553 27.03 16.89 -4.73
CA GLY A 553 26.25 16.67 -5.95
C GLY A 553 24.74 16.80 -5.71
N PRO A 554 23.92 16.79 -6.77
CA PRO A 554 22.48 16.81 -6.64
C PRO A 554 21.97 15.54 -5.94
N VAL A 555 21.04 15.70 -4.99
CA VAL A 555 20.37 14.60 -4.29
C VAL A 555 18.92 14.52 -4.76
N THR A 556 18.57 13.44 -5.45
CA THR A 556 17.20 13.19 -5.92
C THR A 556 16.27 12.99 -4.72
N LEU A 557 15.21 13.78 -4.66
CA LEU A 557 14.18 13.74 -3.62
C LEU A 557 12.95 12.95 -4.08
N LEU A 558 12.54 13.15 -5.33
CA LEU A 558 11.39 12.46 -5.93
C LEU A 558 11.63 12.20 -7.42
N ALA A 559 11.28 11.00 -7.87
CA ALA A 559 11.13 10.64 -9.27
C ALA A 559 9.65 10.37 -9.57
N TYR A 560 9.15 10.91 -10.69
CA TYR A 560 7.76 10.86 -11.09
C TYR A 560 7.57 9.93 -12.29
N GLY A 561 6.71 8.94 -12.15
CA GLY A 561 6.31 8.03 -13.23
C GLY A 561 5.00 8.47 -13.87
N HIS A 562 4.94 8.45 -15.19
CA HIS A 562 3.75 8.77 -15.98
C HIS A 562 3.37 7.62 -16.91
N ASP A 563 2.08 7.50 -17.21
CA ASP A 563 1.60 6.62 -18.27
C ASP A 563 1.68 7.28 -19.66
N THR A 564 1.22 6.56 -20.69
CA THR A 564 1.20 7.05 -22.07
C THR A 564 0.17 8.15 -22.33
N ALA A 565 -0.82 8.32 -21.45
CA ALA A 565 -1.72 9.47 -21.45
C ALA A 565 -1.10 10.68 -20.72
N GLY A 566 0.06 10.49 -20.09
CA GLY A 566 0.78 11.48 -19.31
C GLY A 566 0.13 11.77 -17.97
N ASP A 567 -0.68 10.85 -17.43
CA ASP A 567 -1.20 10.91 -16.07
C ASP A 567 -0.13 10.39 -15.09
N LEU A 568 -0.03 11.02 -13.92
CA LEU A 568 0.98 10.69 -12.92
C LEU A 568 0.64 9.39 -12.20
N THR A 569 1.36 8.32 -12.51
CA THR A 569 1.12 6.98 -11.96
C THR A 569 1.90 6.68 -10.70
N SER A 570 3.07 7.31 -10.49
CA SER A 570 3.88 7.02 -9.31
C SER A 570 4.81 8.14 -8.87
N LEU A 571 5.14 8.15 -7.58
CA LEU A 571 6.21 8.93 -6.97
C LEU A 571 7.15 7.98 -6.26
N THR A 572 8.43 8.07 -6.55
CA THR A 572 9.47 7.27 -5.90
C THR A 572 10.41 8.22 -5.18
N GLY A 573 10.47 8.12 -3.84
CA GLY A 573 11.49 8.81 -3.05
C GLY A 573 12.82 8.04 -3.03
N PRO A 574 13.88 8.58 -2.39
CA PRO A 574 15.18 7.93 -2.32
C PRO A 574 15.19 6.61 -1.54
N VAL A 575 14.20 6.40 -0.65
CA VAL A 575 14.05 5.19 0.15
C VAL A 575 12.58 4.81 0.23
N GLY A 576 12.31 3.51 0.21
CA GLY A 576 10.97 2.95 0.40
C GLY A 576 10.24 2.67 -0.90
N ARG A 577 8.95 2.35 -0.78
CA ARG A 577 8.08 2.00 -1.91
C ARG A 577 7.53 3.26 -2.57
N PRO A 578 7.17 3.19 -3.86
CA PRO A 578 6.51 4.30 -4.51
C PRO A 578 5.09 4.51 -3.97
N MET A 579 4.64 5.76 -3.95
CA MET A 579 3.22 6.08 -3.90
C MET A 579 2.66 5.95 -5.31
N CYS A 580 1.52 5.27 -5.48
CA CYS A 580 0.96 4.99 -6.80
C CYS A 580 -0.46 5.54 -6.95
N PHE A 581 -0.83 5.90 -8.18
CA PHE A 581 -2.18 6.33 -8.55
C PHE A 581 -2.68 5.53 -9.74
N THR A 582 -3.98 5.25 -9.75
CA THR A 582 -4.69 4.71 -10.90
C THR A 582 -5.82 5.63 -11.29
N TYR A 583 -6.15 5.65 -12.58
CA TYR A 583 -7.11 6.59 -13.15
C TYR A 583 -8.17 5.86 -13.95
N ASP A 584 -9.36 6.47 -14.08
CA ASP A 584 -10.32 6.12 -15.12
C ASP A 584 -9.97 6.78 -16.46
N ALA A 585 -10.76 6.49 -17.49
CA ALA A 585 -10.58 7.06 -18.83
C ALA A 585 -10.69 8.59 -18.88
N ASP A 586 -11.37 9.21 -17.92
CA ASP A 586 -11.53 10.66 -17.84
C ASP A 586 -10.36 11.33 -17.10
N GLY A 587 -9.49 10.56 -16.43
CA GLY A 587 -8.34 11.07 -15.67
C GLY A 587 -8.65 11.36 -14.22
N ARG A 588 -9.70 10.74 -13.67
CA ARG A 588 -10.04 10.80 -12.25
C ARG A 588 -9.31 9.68 -11.51
N ILE A 589 -8.69 9.98 -10.38
CA ILE A 589 -8.08 8.95 -9.53
C ILE A 589 -9.16 7.97 -9.06
N THR A 590 -9.04 6.69 -9.44
CA THR A 590 -9.90 5.59 -8.98
C THR A 590 -9.28 4.85 -7.79
N SER A 591 -7.96 4.87 -7.67
CA SER A 591 -7.28 4.48 -6.44
C SER A 591 -5.93 5.18 -6.27
N TRP A 592 -5.50 5.30 -5.02
CA TRP A 592 -4.11 5.59 -4.72
C TRP A 592 -3.62 4.68 -3.60
N THR A 593 -2.36 4.31 -3.70
CA THR A 593 -1.66 3.46 -2.74
C THR A 593 -0.53 4.27 -2.14
N ASP A 594 -0.52 4.40 -0.82
CA ASP A 594 0.54 5.08 -0.10
C ASP A 594 1.84 4.24 -0.03
N ARG A 595 2.89 4.82 0.56
CA ARG A 595 4.19 4.16 0.69
C ARG A 595 4.19 2.96 1.66
N ASN A 596 3.15 2.83 2.49
CA ASN A 596 2.90 1.74 3.43
C ASN A 596 1.99 0.66 2.84
N LEU A 597 1.69 0.73 1.53
CA LEU A 597 0.77 -0.17 0.80
C LEU A 597 -0.70 -0.06 1.20
N SER A 598 -1.07 0.96 1.96
CA SER A 598 -2.48 1.25 2.25
C SER A 598 -3.11 1.84 0.99
N THR A 599 -4.17 1.20 0.50
CA THR A 599 -4.86 1.59 -0.73
C THR A 599 -6.23 2.16 -0.42
N PHE A 600 -6.52 3.33 -0.97
CA PHE A 600 -7.82 3.97 -0.96
C PHE A 600 -8.39 3.99 -2.37
N GLN A 601 -9.68 3.70 -2.51
CA GLN A 601 -10.37 3.64 -3.80
C GLN A 601 -11.59 4.55 -3.81
N TYR A 602 -11.92 5.05 -4.99
CA TYR A 602 -13.04 5.94 -5.26
C TYR A 602 -13.88 5.39 -6.41
N VAL A 603 -15.19 5.36 -6.21
CA VAL A 603 -16.17 5.00 -7.24
C VAL A 603 -16.98 6.23 -7.59
N TYR A 604 -17.04 6.53 -8.88
CA TYR A 604 -17.74 7.69 -9.41
C TYR A 604 -19.07 7.29 -10.06
N ASP A 605 -20.04 8.20 -10.06
CA ASP A 605 -21.22 8.11 -10.91
C ASP A 605 -20.94 8.64 -12.32
N ALA A 606 -21.98 8.59 -13.16
CA ALA A 606 -21.93 9.07 -14.53
C ALA A 606 -21.69 10.59 -14.66
N ASP A 607 -21.98 11.37 -13.61
CA ASP A 607 -21.87 12.82 -13.60
C ASP A 607 -20.49 13.32 -13.12
N GLY A 608 -19.61 12.43 -12.67
CA GLY A 608 -18.30 12.86 -12.15
C GLY A 608 -18.10 12.70 -10.65
N ARG A 609 -19.14 12.34 -9.90
CA ARG A 609 -19.20 12.51 -8.44
C ARG A 609 -18.87 11.23 -7.70
N VAL A 610 -18.12 11.31 -6.61
CA VAL A 610 -17.82 10.13 -5.79
C VAL A 610 -19.07 9.65 -5.06
N VAL A 611 -19.50 8.43 -5.36
CA VAL A 611 -20.61 7.76 -4.68
C VAL A 611 -20.15 6.75 -3.63
N ARG A 612 -18.88 6.30 -3.69
CA ARG A 612 -18.31 5.39 -2.68
C ARG A 612 -16.81 5.58 -2.51
N THR A 613 -16.35 5.59 -1.26
CA THR A 613 -14.95 5.39 -0.89
C THR A 613 -14.75 4.01 -0.29
N VAL A 614 -13.61 3.41 -0.59
CA VAL A 614 -13.17 2.15 0.02
C VAL A 614 -11.77 2.36 0.56
N GLY A 615 -11.62 2.34 1.89
CA GLY A 615 -10.30 2.39 2.52
C GLY A 615 -9.78 0.99 2.88
N PRO A 616 -8.54 0.90 3.40
CA PRO A 616 -7.90 -0.36 3.77
C PRO A 616 -8.75 -1.15 4.75
N ASP A 617 -8.92 -2.45 4.52
CA ASP A 617 -9.73 -3.36 5.36
C ASP A 617 -11.16 -2.87 5.64
N GLY A 618 -11.70 -1.99 4.78
CA GLY A 618 -13.01 -1.36 4.96
C GLY A 618 -13.00 -0.15 5.90
N PHE A 619 -11.91 0.15 6.60
CA PHE A 619 -11.78 1.36 7.41
C PHE A 619 -11.93 2.61 6.55
N LEU A 620 -12.60 3.63 7.09
CA LEU A 620 -12.87 4.91 6.42
C LEU A 620 -13.70 4.80 5.11
N SER A 621 -14.29 3.64 4.82
CA SER A 621 -15.22 3.47 3.70
C SER A 621 -16.51 4.24 3.95
N SER A 622 -17.02 4.91 2.92
CA SER A 622 -18.22 5.75 2.99
C SER A 622 -19.02 5.62 1.70
N ALA A 623 -20.34 5.77 1.80
CA ALA A 623 -21.22 5.87 0.63
C ALA A 623 -21.95 7.22 0.64
N PHE A 624 -22.08 7.80 -0.55
CA PHE A 624 -22.74 9.08 -0.79
C PHE A 624 -23.92 8.87 -1.72
N THR A 625 -25.03 9.53 -1.41
CA THR A 625 -26.17 9.66 -2.32
C THR A 625 -26.46 11.14 -2.51
N TYR A 626 -26.49 11.55 -3.77
CA TYR A 626 -26.79 12.91 -4.20
C TYR A 626 -28.22 12.96 -4.69
N GLU A 627 -29.07 13.71 -4.00
CA GLU A 627 -30.44 13.95 -4.41
C GLU A 627 -30.55 15.36 -5.01
N VAL A 628 -30.99 15.43 -6.26
CA VAL A 628 -31.38 16.71 -6.87
C VAL A 628 -32.76 17.04 -6.31
N GLN A 629 -32.89 18.09 -5.49
CA GLN A 629 -34.21 18.56 -5.10
C GLN A 629 -34.84 19.33 -6.26
N PRO A 630 -35.95 18.85 -6.84
CA PRO A 630 -36.71 19.67 -7.77
C PRO A 630 -37.42 20.79 -7.00
N GLY A 631 -36.92 22.03 -7.12
CA GLY A 631 -37.74 23.23 -6.93
C GLY A 631 -37.51 24.07 -5.67
N ILE A 632 -36.31 24.58 -5.44
CA ILE A 632 -36.17 25.83 -4.68
C ILE A 632 -36.17 26.99 -5.68
N VAL A 633 -37.37 27.56 -5.88
CA VAL A 633 -37.51 28.87 -6.51
C VAL A 633 -37.01 29.89 -5.50
N ASP A 634 -36.03 30.71 -5.89
CA ASP A 634 -35.55 31.84 -5.11
C ASP A 634 -36.74 32.76 -4.78
N LEU A 635 -37.26 32.70 -3.55
CA LEU A 635 -38.11 33.75 -3.00
C LEU A 635 -37.19 34.92 -2.69
N GLY A 636 -36.92 35.70 -3.74
CA GLY A 636 -36.08 36.90 -3.68
C GLY A 636 -36.44 37.77 -2.48
N ARG A 637 -35.40 38.34 -1.87
CA ARG A 637 -35.53 39.39 -0.86
C ARG A 637 -36.60 40.38 -1.31
N ARG A 638 -37.59 40.62 -0.43
CA ARG A 638 -38.59 41.68 -0.61
C ARG A 638 -37.89 43.00 -0.94
N GLY A 639 -38.10 43.48 -2.17
CA GLY A 639 -37.85 44.87 -2.52
C GLY A 639 -37.01 45.08 -3.79
N GLU A 640 -37.41 44.55 -4.94
CA GLU A 640 -37.12 45.18 -6.25
C GLU A 640 -38.01 44.55 -7.34
N LEU A 641 -38.67 45.39 -8.14
CA LEU A 641 -39.57 44.98 -9.22
C LEU A 641 -38.77 44.35 -10.38
N PRO A 642 -39.20 43.22 -10.96
CA PRO A 642 -38.44 42.57 -12.02
C PRO A 642 -38.65 43.22 -13.40
N HIS A 643 -37.56 43.45 -14.13
CA HIS A 643 -37.56 43.80 -15.56
C HIS A 643 -37.96 42.59 -16.45
N PRO A 644 -38.72 42.80 -17.54
CA PRO A 644 -39.47 41.72 -18.21
C PRO A 644 -38.67 40.80 -19.16
N HIS A 645 -37.33 40.74 -19.09
CA HIS A 645 -36.53 39.96 -20.07
C HIS A 645 -35.47 39.00 -19.52
N ARG A 646 -35.45 38.66 -18.22
CA ARG A 646 -34.60 37.57 -17.71
C ARG A 646 -35.44 36.35 -17.32
N ARG A 647 -35.24 35.23 -18.02
CA ARG A 647 -35.72 33.91 -17.57
C ARG A 647 -35.03 33.58 -16.24
N PRO A 648 -35.77 33.17 -15.18
CA PRO A 648 -35.15 32.69 -13.95
C PRO A 648 -34.38 31.40 -14.24
N ARG A 649 -33.09 31.35 -13.89
CA ARG A 649 -32.29 30.12 -13.91
C ARG A 649 -32.52 29.35 -12.60
N ARG A 650 -32.74 28.04 -12.70
CA ARG A 650 -32.90 27.13 -11.56
C ARG A 650 -31.66 27.16 -10.68
N CYS A 651 -31.87 27.27 -9.37
CA CYS A 651 -30.88 26.91 -8.36
C CYS A 651 -31.22 25.50 -7.90
N ASP A 652 -30.46 24.50 -8.36
CA ASP A 652 -30.64 23.12 -7.91
C ASP A 652 -29.86 22.93 -6.60
N GLY A 653 -30.56 22.87 -5.47
CA GLY A 653 -29.98 22.46 -4.20
C GLY A 653 -29.73 20.95 -4.21
N VAL A 654 -28.50 20.52 -3.94
CA VAL A 654 -28.17 19.10 -3.78
C VAL A 654 -28.27 18.74 -2.31
N LEU A 655 -29.17 17.83 -1.95
CA LEU A 655 -29.20 17.21 -0.63
C LEU A 655 -28.24 16.02 -0.65
N VAL A 656 -27.32 15.98 0.31
CA VAL A 656 -26.27 14.94 0.37
C VAL A 656 -26.47 14.13 1.64
N ARG A 657 -26.72 12.84 1.48
CA ARG A 657 -26.79 11.90 2.61
C ARG A 657 -25.54 11.02 2.61
N ALA A 658 -24.66 11.24 3.58
CA ALA A 658 -23.51 10.38 3.82
C ALA A 658 -23.92 9.23 4.76
N LEU A 659 -23.82 7.99 4.30
CA LEU A 659 -24.00 6.80 5.12
C LEU A 659 -22.60 6.24 5.47
N ARG A 660 -22.20 6.34 6.74
CA ARG A 660 -21.04 5.61 7.27
C ARG A 660 -21.45 4.16 7.51
N GLN A 661 -20.72 3.20 6.95
CA GLN A 661 -20.81 1.82 7.44
C GLN A 661 -20.19 1.77 8.83
N ALA A 662 -20.97 1.36 9.83
CA ALA A 662 -20.52 1.17 11.19
C ALA A 662 -19.60 -0.06 11.25
N GLY A 663 -18.29 0.19 11.24
CA GLY A 663 -17.24 -0.81 11.39
C GLY A 663 -16.45 -0.68 12.71
N ASP A 664 -17.06 -0.13 13.76
CA ASP A 664 -16.44 -0.06 15.09
C ASP A 664 -17.13 -1.08 16.04
N PRO A 665 -16.44 -2.14 16.51
CA PRO A 665 -16.99 -3.05 17.50
C PRO A 665 -17.14 -2.42 18.90
N HIS A 666 -16.60 -1.21 19.13
CA HIS A 666 -16.55 -0.61 20.47
C HIS A 666 -17.63 0.43 20.78
N ASP A 667 -18.44 0.87 19.83
CA ASP A 667 -19.43 1.94 20.09
C ASP A 667 -20.86 1.42 20.32
N ARG A 668 -21.02 0.53 21.31
CA ARG A 668 -22.34 0.10 21.83
C ARG A 668 -22.67 0.74 23.17
N ARG A 669 -22.47 2.05 23.38
CA ARG A 669 -23.13 2.76 24.50
C ARG A 669 -23.33 4.23 24.20
N ARG A 670 -24.46 4.57 23.56
CA ARG A 670 -25.34 5.71 23.90
C ARG A 670 -26.43 5.88 22.84
N SER A 671 -27.65 5.47 23.18
CA SER A 671 -28.86 6.05 22.58
C SER A 671 -29.23 7.30 23.38
N PRO A 672 -29.49 8.46 22.76
CA PRO A 672 -30.18 9.56 23.42
C PRO A 672 -31.68 9.58 23.06
N PRO A 673 -32.51 10.23 23.91
CA PRO A 673 -33.97 10.25 23.82
C PRO A 673 -34.54 11.02 22.64
#